data_AF-A0AAN8DYH2-F1
#
_entry.id   AF-A0AAN8DYH2-F1
#
_cell.length_a   1.000
_cell.length_b   1.000
_cell.length_c   1.000
_cell.angle_alpha   90.00
_cell.angle_beta   90.00
_cell.angle_gamma   90.00
#
_symmetry.space_group_name_H-M   'P 1'
#
loop_
_entity.id
_entity.type
_entity.pdbx_description
1 polymer ?
#
loop_
_entity_poly.entity_id
_entity_poly.type
_entity_poly.pdbx_seq_one_letter_code
_entity_poly.pdbx_strand_id
1 'polypeptide(L)'
;MTEVQTPWPQGTECVARYNFKGTSEQDLPFNKGDVLSIIIVTKDPNWYKAKNVAGREGTIPANYVTKREGVKSGGKLSLMPWFHGKITREQAEQLLVPHETGLFLVRESTNFPGDYTLCVSCESKVEHYRIVYSNGKLTIDDEGYFENLMQLVEHYTKDADGLCTKLIKPKLEEGTVAAQDEFSRGGWSMSRKDLKLQQVIGKGEFGDVMVGDYRGTKVAVKCIKNDATAQAFIEEASVMTQLRHDNLVGLLGVIVEENGSLFIVTEYMAKGCLVDYLRSRGRTVLDGEALLNFVLDVCEAMAYLENNNFVHRDLAARNVLVSEDNMAKVSDFGLTKEASSTQDTAKLPVKWTAPEALREKKFSTKSDVWSYGILLWEIYSFGRVPYPRIPLKDVVPRVEKGYKMDCPDGCPEVVYNIMKQCWNLDPAARPSFQMLKEWLQHISQGKGKKTLRHLTERIQKALFYFVMMDNEVDVFYRELPKVELHAHLNGSVSCPTIEKLISRKPHLNIGHGMTAIGKGQRRTLDECFQVFKVIHQLVDTEEDILMVATDVIKEFAADGVKYLELRSTPREEKHTGLTKKSYIETVIKAIKQCKSEGVDIDVRFLVAIDRRNGTEVAMETVKLAEDFMLSSDGLVLGLDLSGDPTVGHGKDLLPALQKAKNCGLKLSLHLSEVPSQLEESDLLLDLPPDRIGHGTFLHPAMGGSQGLVDKVVKHNIPLELCLTSNVKGQTVARYSDHHFKHWYQMGHPSVICTDDKGVFSTDLSQEYQLAASTFDLSHEAVWKLSHDAIDCIFAPDTVKQQLKQKWIYLKPQVFHYRETDSL
;
A
#
# COMPACT_ATOMS: atom_id res chain seq x y z
N MET A 1 48.34 -17.29 -12.76
CA MET A 1 48.13 -15.91 -12.32
C MET A 1 47.06 -15.98 -11.23
N THR A 2 47.41 -15.68 -9.99
CA THR A 2 46.49 -15.67 -8.85
C THR A 2 45.44 -14.57 -9.07
N GLU A 3 44.17 -14.94 -9.15
CA GLU A 3 43.06 -13.99 -9.21
C GLU A 3 43.16 -13.01 -8.03
N VAL A 4 43.20 -11.72 -8.35
CA VAL A 4 43.19 -10.66 -7.34
C VAL A 4 41.80 -10.66 -6.72
N GLN A 5 41.68 -11.21 -5.52
CA GLN A 5 40.43 -11.25 -4.76
C GLN A 5 39.94 -9.82 -4.49
N THR A 6 38.73 -9.50 -4.95
CA THR A 6 38.11 -8.20 -4.69
C THR A 6 37.88 -8.03 -3.17
N PRO A 7 38.30 -6.90 -2.57
CA PRO A 7 38.16 -6.67 -1.13
C PRO A 7 36.70 -6.70 -0.65
N TRP A 8 36.45 -7.29 0.53
CA TRP A 8 35.08 -7.44 1.06
C TRP A 8 34.50 -6.12 1.59
N PRO A 9 33.24 -5.77 1.24
CA PRO A 9 32.55 -4.58 1.76
C PRO A 9 32.37 -4.58 3.28
N GLN A 10 32.26 -3.39 3.87
CA GLN A 10 31.84 -3.24 5.27
C GLN A 10 30.48 -3.91 5.50
N GLY A 11 30.33 -4.59 6.63
CA GLY A 11 29.14 -5.36 6.99
C GLY A 11 29.12 -6.79 6.46
N THR A 12 30.07 -7.19 5.60
CA THR A 12 30.18 -8.57 5.12
C THR A 12 30.40 -9.53 6.28
N GLU A 13 29.58 -10.56 6.42
CA GLU A 13 29.86 -11.64 7.37
C GLU A 13 30.76 -12.72 6.76
N CYS A 14 31.64 -13.26 7.59
CA CYS A 14 32.48 -14.39 7.24
C CYS A 14 32.53 -15.39 8.40
N VAL A 15 32.86 -16.64 8.07
CA VAL A 15 33.01 -17.72 9.05
C VAL A 15 34.47 -18.17 9.12
N ALA A 16 34.97 -18.38 10.32
CA ALA A 16 36.33 -18.85 10.55
C ALA A 16 36.52 -20.31 10.09
N ARG A 17 37.47 -20.56 9.20
CA ARG A 17 37.87 -21.91 8.75
C ARG A 17 38.82 -22.60 9.72
N TYR A 18 39.58 -21.81 10.49
CA TYR A 18 40.62 -22.26 11.41
C TYR A 18 40.55 -21.47 12.73
N ASN A 19 41.24 -21.96 13.76
CA ASN A 19 41.44 -21.20 14.99
C ASN A 19 42.53 -20.14 14.77
N PHE A 20 42.34 -18.94 15.27
CA PHE A 20 43.33 -17.87 15.27
C PHE A 20 43.49 -17.30 16.68
N LYS A 21 44.70 -17.38 17.23
CA LYS A 21 44.99 -16.95 18.61
C LYS A 21 45.39 -15.48 18.72
N GLY A 22 45.58 -14.79 17.59
CA GLY A 22 46.22 -13.49 17.54
C GLY A 22 47.75 -13.60 17.55
N THR A 23 48.41 -12.72 16.80
CA THR A 23 49.86 -12.55 16.71
C THR A 23 50.32 -11.20 17.27
N SER A 24 49.40 -10.27 17.51
CA SER A 24 49.62 -8.96 18.12
C SER A 24 48.43 -8.55 19.00
N GLU A 25 48.58 -7.51 19.82
CA GLU A 25 47.47 -6.97 20.65
C GLU A 25 46.32 -6.37 19.81
N GLN A 26 46.56 -6.09 18.53
CA GLN A 26 45.56 -5.51 17.62
C GLN A 26 44.67 -6.59 16.99
N ASP A 27 45.10 -7.86 17.08
CA ASP A 27 44.42 -8.98 16.47
C ASP A 27 43.19 -9.39 17.27
N LEU A 28 42.16 -9.83 16.56
CA LEU A 28 40.95 -10.40 17.14
C LEU A 28 41.05 -11.92 17.13
N PRO A 29 41.25 -12.60 18.27
CA PRO A 29 41.27 -14.06 18.31
C PRO A 29 39.87 -14.63 18.05
N PHE A 30 39.82 -15.77 17.37
CA PHE A 30 38.59 -16.50 17.07
C PHE A 30 38.83 -18.00 16.94
N ASN A 31 37.77 -18.80 17.09
CA ASN A 31 37.79 -20.24 16.87
C ASN A 31 37.19 -20.59 15.51
N LYS A 32 37.60 -21.72 14.94
CA LYS A 32 37.03 -22.30 13.72
C LYS A 32 35.53 -22.42 13.88
N GLY A 33 34.74 -21.80 13.01
CA GLY A 33 33.28 -21.78 13.01
C GLY A 33 32.68 -20.50 13.60
N ASP A 34 33.48 -19.63 14.21
CA ASP A 34 33.00 -18.33 14.68
C ASP A 34 32.60 -17.44 13.50
N VAL A 35 31.53 -16.67 13.68
CA VAL A 35 31.05 -15.67 12.72
C VAL A 35 31.63 -14.31 13.07
N LEU A 36 32.13 -13.61 12.07
CA LEU A 36 32.79 -12.32 12.17
C LEU A 36 32.17 -11.37 11.13
N SER A 37 32.02 -10.10 11.46
CA SER A 37 31.57 -9.06 10.51
C SER A 37 32.72 -8.14 10.15
N ILE A 38 32.96 -7.95 8.86
CA ILE A 38 33.99 -7.06 8.34
C ILE A 38 33.59 -5.61 8.62
N ILE A 39 34.52 -4.85 9.20
CA ILE A 39 34.38 -3.40 9.40
C ILE A 39 35.03 -2.69 8.22
N ILE A 40 36.30 -3.00 7.93
CA ILE A 40 37.04 -2.37 6.83
C ILE A 40 38.23 -3.23 6.40
N VAL A 41 38.64 -3.11 5.14
CA VAL A 41 39.86 -3.72 4.61
C VAL A 41 41.06 -2.92 5.10
N THR A 42 42.11 -3.60 5.57
CA THR A 42 43.33 -2.90 5.98
C THR A 42 44.17 -2.49 4.76
N LYS A 43 45.29 -1.79 4.97
CA LYS A 43 46.24 -1.51 3.88
C LYS A 43 46.83 -2.78 3.25
N ASP A 44 46.85 -3.89 4.00
CA ASP A 44 47.26 -5.20 3.51
C ASP A 44 46.02 -6.03 3.14
N PRO A 45 45.85 -6.46 1.88
CA PRO A 45 44.70 -7.26 1.45
C PRO A 45 44.62 -8.64 2.13
N ASN A 46 45.68 -9.09 2.80
CA ASN A 46 45.67 -10.32 3.60
C ASN A 46 45.01 -10.13 4.97
N TRP A 47 44.63 -8.90 5.36
CA TRP A 47 44.08 -8.59 6.68
C TRP A 47 42.84 -7.70 6.59
N TYR A 48 41.83 -8.06 7.38
CA TYR A 48 40.62 -7.26 7.58
C TYR A 48 40.54 -6.78 9.02
N LYS A 49 39.94 -5.60 9.26
CA LYS A 49 39.41 -5.25 10.57
C LYS A 49 37.99 -5.78 10.67
N ALA A 50 37.68 -6.52 11.71
CA ALA A 50 36.38 -7.17 11.90
C ALA A 50 35.89 -7.05 13.35
N LYS A 51 34.62 -7.37 13.57
CA LYS A 51 34.00 -7.55 14.89
C LYS A 51 33.46 -8.98 15.06
N ASN A 52 33.51 -9.51 16.27
CA ASN A 52 32.83 -10.77 16.61
C ASN A 52 31.41 -10.52 17.14
N VAL A 53 30.65 -11.61 17.38
CA VAL A 53 29.28 -11.56 17.93
C VAL A 53 29.17 -10.89 19.30
N ALA A 54 30.26 -10.84 20.07
CA ALA A 54 30.31 -10.14 21.36
C ALA A 54 30.67 -8.65 21.22
N GLY A 55 30.79 -8.13 20.00
CA GLY A 55 31.11 -6.74 19.71
C GLY A 55 32.59 -6.37 19.85
N ARG A 56 33.51 -7.33 20.07
CA ARG A 56 34.95 -7.05 20.12
C ARG A 56 35.51 -6.87 18.72
N GLU A 57 36.31 -5.84 18.54
CA GLU A 57 36.95 -5.51 17.27
C GLU A 57 38.44 -5.87 17.26
N GLY A 58 38.97 -6.15 16.07
CA GLY A 58 40.42 -6.29 15.84
C GLY A 58 40.74 -6.78 14.44
N THR A 59 42.02 -7.03 14.16
CA THR A 59 42.50 -7.51 12.87
C THR A 59 42.41 -9.03 12.74
N ILE A 60 41.99 -9.50 11.57
CA ILE A 60 41.85 -10.93 11.24
C ILE A 60 42.49 -11.25 9.88
N PRO A 61 43.11 -12.43 9.72
CA PRO A 61 43.71 -12.84 8.45
C PRO A 61 42.64 -13.34 7.46
N ALA A 62 42.66 -12.80 6.24
CA ALA A 62 41.69 -13.09 5.18
C ALA A 62 41.61 -14.57 4.80
N ASN A 63 42.75 -15.26 4.74
CA ASN A 63 42.82 -16.69 4.39
C ASN A 63 42.29 -17.64 5.50
N TYR A 64 42.00 -17.12 6.70
CA TYR A 64 41.43 -17.90 7.79
C TYR A 64 39.91 -17.88 7.81
N VAL A 65 39.28 -17.10 6.94
CA VAL A 65 37.84 -16.89 6.92
C VAL A 65 37.27 -17.12 5.52
N THR A 66 36.02 -17.58 5.45
CA THR A 66 35.26 -17.69 4.20
C THR A 66 34.07 -16.74 4.28
N LYS A 67 33.81 -16.01 3.20
CA LYS A 67 32.64 -15.12 3.10
C LYS A 67 31.35 -15.93 3.22
N ARG A 68 30.39 -15.43 4.01
CA ARG A 68 29.02 -15.98 4.03
C ARG A 68 28.19 -15.32 2.94
N GLU A 69 27.89 -16.07 1.89
CA GLU A 69 27.12 -15.59 0.74
C GLU A 69 25.78 -16.34 0.63
N GLY A 70 24.78 -15.66 0.09
CA GLY A 70 23.49 -16.29 -0.21
C GLY A 70 23.67 -17.37 -1.27
N VAL A 71 23.16 -18.56 -1.01
CA VAL A 71 23.22 -19.69 -1.94
C VAL A 71 22.13 -19.49 -2.99
N LYS A 72 22.47 -18.73 -4.05
CA LYS A 72 21.68 -18.54 -5.27
C LYS A 72 22.23 -19.48 -6.34
N SER A 73 21.66 -20.67 -6.47
CA SER A 73 22.19 -21.66 -7.39
C SER A 73 21.80 -21.36 -8.84
N GLY A 74 22.73 -21.52 -9.78
CA GLY A 74 22.46 -21.49 -11.23
C GLY A 74 21.68 -22.71 -11.76
N GLY A 75 21.08 -23.49 -10.85
CA GLY A 75 20.35 -24.74 -11.08
C GLY A 75 19.63 -25.18 -9.79
N LYS A 76 18.76 -26.19 -9.87
CA LYS A 76 17.99 -26.72 -8.74
C LYS A 76 18.90 -27.46 -7.75
N LEU A 77 19.03 -26.97 -6.52
CA LEU A 77 19.78 -27.66 -5.48
C LEU A 77 19.14 -29.03 -5.18
N SER A 78 19.95 -30.09 -5.09
CA SER A 78 19.48 -31.45 -4.80
C SER A 78 20.41 -32.13 -3.80
N LEU A 79 19.84 -32.93 -2.88
CA LEU A 79 20.60 -33.87 -2.03
C LEU A 79 21.01 -35.14 -2.80
N MET A 80 20.27 -35.48 -3.86
CA MET A 80 20.53 -36.63 -4.71
C MET A 80 20.71 -36.17 -6.16
N PRO A 81 21.74 -35.36 -6.47
CA PRO A 81 21.92 -34.87 -7.85
C PRO A 81 22.22 -36.01 -8.84
N TRP A 82 22.59 -37.19 -8.34
CA TRP A 82 22.78 -38.42 -9.13
C TRP A 82 21.47 -39.19 -9.38
N PHE A 83 20.31 -38.74 -8.89
CA PHE A 83 19.02 -39.40 -9.12
C PHE A 83 18.27 -38.74 -10.28
N HIS A 84 17.97 -39.51 -11.34
CA HIS A 84 17.41 -38.99 -12.60
C HIS A 84 15.92 -39.37 -12.79
N GLY A 85 15.28 -39.93 -11.76
CA GLY A 85 13.88 -40.34 -11.83
C GLY A 85 13.60 -41.43 -12.88
N LYS A 86 12.54 -41.25 -13.67
CA LYS A 86 12.04 -42.24 -14.64
C LYS A 86 12.70 -42.09 -16.01
N ILE A 87 13.98 -42.47 -16.11
CA ILE A 87 14.68 -42.59 -17.39
C ILE A 87 14.84 -44.06 -17.80
N THR A 88 14.89 -44.32 -19.12
CA THR A 88 15.09 -45.67 -19.64
C THR A 88 16.55 -46.11 -19.46
N ARG A 89 16.79 -47.41 -19.67
CA ARG A 89 18.14 -47.99 -19.60
C ARG A 89 19.06 -47.31 -20.62
N GLU A 90 18.56 -47.11 -21.83
CA GLU A 90 19.29 -46.54 -22.97
C GLU A 90 19.61 -45.07 -22.73
N GLN A 91 18.69 -44.30 -22.14
CA GLN A 91 18.92 -42.91 -21.76
C GLN A 91 20.02 -42.80 -20.68
N ALA A 92 20.00 -43.69 -19.67
CA ALA A 92 21.03 -43.73 -18.65
C ALA A 92 22.41 -44.06 -19.24
N GLU A 93 22.48 -45.01 -20.17
CA GLU A 93 23.72 -45.37 -20.88
C GLU A 93 24.26 -44.18 -21.68
N GLN A 94 23.41 -43.40 -22.34
CA GLN A 94 23.79 -42.17 -23.05
C GLN A 94 24.30 -41.07 -22.11
N LEU A 95 23.68 -40.90 -20.94
CA LEU A 95 24.09 -39.87 -19.97
C LEU A 95 25.45 -40.16 -19.32
N LEU A 96 25.84 -41.44 -19.25
CA LEU A 96 27.14 -41.89 -18.75
C LEU A 96 28.24 -41.88 -19.83
N VAL A 97 28.01 -41.19 -20.94
CA VAL A 97 29.02 -40.84 -21.95
C VAL A 97 29.52 -39.39 -21.69
N PRO A 98 30.84 -39.12 -21.76
CA PRO A 98 31.93 -40.07 -21.99
C PRO A 98 32.11 -41.04 -20.81
N HIS A 99 32.51 -42.28 -21.11
CA HIS A 99 32.74 -43.30 -20.09
C HIS A 99 33.91 -42.91 -19.19
N GLU A 100 33.65 -42.88 -17.89
CA GLU A 100 34.61 -42.58 -16.84
C GLU A 100 34.39 -43.62 -15.73
N THR A 101 35.44 -44.37 -15.38
CA THR A 101 35.31 -45.44 -14.38
C THR A 101 34.83 -44.88 -13.05
N GLY A 102 33.75 -45.45 -12.53
CA GLY A 102 33.08 -45.01 -11.30
C GLY A 102 32.14 -43.82 -11.47
N LEU A 103 31.87 -43.36 -12.71
CA LEU A 103 30.78 -42.43 -13.01
C LEU A 103 29.45 -43.16 -12.87
N PHE A 104 28.50 -42.60 -12.10
CA PHE A 104 27.25 -43.31 -11.80
C PHE A 104 26.02 -42.41 -11.79
N LEU A 105 24.84 -43.02 -11.93
CA LEU A 105 23.54 -42.42 -11.64
C LEU A 105 22.57 -43.46 -11.08
N VAL A 106 21.47 -43.01 -10.47
CA VAL A 106 20.36 -43.86 -10.03
C VAL A 106 19.08 -43.43 -10.75
N ARG A 107 18.28 -44.41 -11.15
CA ARG A 107 16.97 -44.21 -11.80
C ARG A 107 15.91 -45.11 -11.19
N GLU A 108 14.64 -44.76 -11.40
CA GLU A 108 13.53 -45.68 -11.10
C GLU A 108 13.56 -46.88 -12.05
N SER A 109 13.25 -48.06 -11.52
CA SER A 109 13.17 -49.27 -12.33
C SER A 109 11.94 -49.23 -13.23
N THR A 110 12.17 -49.24 -14.54
CA THR A 110 11.10 -49.32 -15.54
C THR A 110 10.45 -50.70 -15.61
N ASN A 111 11.18 -51.74 -15.20
CA ASN A 111 10.74 -53.13 -15.31
C ASN A 111 10.09 -53.64 -14.01
N PHE A 112 10.39 -53.03 -12.87
CA PHE A 112 9.88 -53.41 -11.55
C PHE A 112 9.39 -52.15 -10.82
N PRO A 113 8.10 -51.77 -10.98
CA PRO A 113 7.56 -50.57 -10.35
C PRO A 113 7.75 -50.59 -8.82
N GLY A 114 8.36 -49.54 -8.29
CA GLY A 114 8.69 -49.40 -6.86
C GLY A 114 10.16 -49.66 -6.51
N ASP A 115 10.91 -50.34 -7.40
CA ASP A 115 12.35 -50.54 -7.26
C ASP A 115 13.16 -49.43 -7.95
N TYR A 116 14.46 -49.40 -7.69
CA TYR A 116 15.41 -48.50 -8.34
C TYR A 116 16.49 -49.27 -9.09
N THR A 117 17.33 -48.57 -9.84
CA THR A 117 18.48 -49.14 -10.54
C THR A 117 19.67 -48.20 -10.41
N LEU A 118 20.79 -48.72 -9.91
CA LEU A 118 22.10 -48.06 -9.90
C LEU A 118 22.83 -48.39 -11.20
N CYS A 119 23.19 -47.37 -11.97
CA CYS A 119 23.91 -47.47 -13.22
C CYS A 119 25.35 -46.98 -13.01
N VAL A 120 26.36 -47.82 -13.24
CA VAL A 120 27.78 -47.50 -12.99
C VAL A 120 28.59 -47.72 -14.26
N SER A 121 29.34 -46.72 -14.69
CA SER A 121 30.29 -46.88 -15.80
C SER A 121 31.59 -47.50 -15.30
N CYS A 122 31.97 -48.64 -15.88
CA CYS A 122 33.21 -49.35 -15.57
C CYS A 122 33.76 -49.99 -16.87
N GLU A 123 35.06 -49.84 -17.13
CA GLU A 123 35.75 -50.45 -18.27
C GLU A 123 35.04 -50.22 -19.63
N SER A 124 34.58 -48.98 -19.89
CA SER A 124 33.87 -48.59 -21.11
C SER A 124 32.51 -49.28 -21.33
N LYS A 125 31.92 -49.84 -20.26
CA LYS A 125 30.54 -50.34 -20.23
C LYS A 125 29.77 -49.66 -19.11
N VAL A 126 28.45 -49.79 -19.14
CA VAL A 126 27.56 -49.36 -18.06
C VAL A 126 26.91 -50.60 -17.47
N GLU A 127 27.24 -50.88 -16.21
CA GLU A 127 26.65 -51.95 -15.41
C GLU A 127 25.39 -51.43 -14.72
N HIS A 128 24.36 -52.27 -14.63
CA HIS A 128 23.05 -51.91 -14.06
C HIS A 128 22.70 -52.86 -12.91
N TYR A 129 22.66 -52.33 -11.70
CA TYR A 129 22.34 -53.06 -10.47
C TYR A 129 20.91 -52.72 -10.03
N ARG A 130 20.06 -53.74 -9.88
CA ARG A 130 18.70 -53.54 -9.37
C ARG A 130 18.78 -53.27 -7.87
N ILE A 131 18.13 -52.21 -7.42
CA ILE A 131 17.94 -51.90 -6.01
C ILE A 131 16.51 -52.30 -5.65
N VAL A 132 16.37 -53.34 -4.85
CA VAL A 132 15.08 -53.87 -4.40
C VAL A 132 14.60 -53.08 -3.19
N TYR A 133 13.36 -52.60 -3.22
CA TYR A 133 12.71 -51.99 -2.04
C TYR A 133 11.76 -53.00 -1.38
N SER A 134 12.11 -53.46 -0.18
CA SER A 134 11.33 -54.45 0.57
C SER A 134 11.33 -54.14 2.05
N ASN A 135 10.16 -54.27 2.70
CA ASN A 135 9.97 -54.03 4.14
C ASN A 135 10.50 -52.67 4.64
N GLY A 136 10.42 -51.63 3.81
CA GLY A 136 10.91 -50.29 4.15
C GLY A 136 12.42 -50.13 4.08
N LYS A 137 13.15 -51.06 3.46
CA LYS A 137 14.60 -51.01 3.26
C LYS A 137 14.97 -51.28 1.79
N LEU A 138 16.17 -50.85 1.42
CA LEU A 138 16.76 -50.99 0.09
C LEU A 138 17.95 -51.95 0.14
N THR A 139 18.11 -52.79 -0.88
CA THR A 139 19.24 -53.70 -1.02
C THR A 139 19.57 -53.98 -2.49
N ILE A 140 20.82 -54.33 -2.80
CA ILE A 140 21.25 -54.80 -4.13
C ILE A 140 21.52 -56.31 -4.13
N ASP A 141 22.02 -56.85 -3.02
CA ASP A 141 22.59 -58.19 -2.89
C ASP A 141 21.86 -59.09 -1.87
N ASP A 142 20.80 -58.59 -1.21
CA ASP A 142 20.10 -59.23 -0.09
C ASP A 142 20.99 -59.49 1.16
N GLU A 143 22.18 -58.90 1.22
CA GLU A 143 23.08 -58.95 2.38
C GLU A 143 23.14 -57.57 3.07
N GLY A 144 23.38 -56.51 2.29
CA GLY A 144 23.40 -55.13 2.74
C GLY A 144 22.01 -54.49 2.66
N TYR A 145 21.52 -53.95 3.78
CA TYR A 145 20.22 -53.25 3.84
C TYR A 145 20.37 -51.80 4.28
N PHE A 146 19.76 -50.89 3.52
CA PHE A 146 19.83 -49.45 3.71
C PHE A 146 18.43 -48.86 3.92
N GLU A 147 18.33 -47.74 4.64
CA GLU A 147 17.03 -47.09 4.90
C GLU A 147 16.60 -46.18 3.74
N ASN A 148 17.55 -45.65 2.97
CA ASN A 148 17.30 -44.75 1.84
C ASN A 148 18.43 -44.85 0.78
N LEU A 149 18.19 -44.25 -0.39
CA LEU A 149 19.14 -44.32 -1.52
C LEU A 149 20.46 -43.59 -1.22
N MET A 150 20.45 -42.56 -0.36
CA MET A 150 21.66 -41.82 0.01
C MET A 150 22.63 -42.71 0.80
N GLN A 151 22.14 -43.44 1.82
CA GLN A 151 22.94 -44.40 2.57
C GLN A 151 23.52 -45.49 1.67
N LEU A 152 22.72 -45.98 0.72
CA LEU A 152 23.17 -46.98 -0.25
C LEU A 152 24.31 -46.43 -1.12
N VAL A 153 24.13 -45.24 -1.71
CA VAL A 153 25.16 -44.61 -2.56
C VAL A 153 26.43 -44.30 -1.75
N GLU A 154 26.29 -43.85 -0.50
CA GLU A 154 27.41 -43.57 0.39
C GLU A 154 28.23 -44.82 0.69
N HIS A 155 27.56 -45.93 1.05
CA HIS A 155 28.19 -47.23 1.28
C HIS A 155 29.02 -47.65 0.06
N TYR A 156 28.39 -47.62 -1.13
CA TYR A 156 29.03 -48.02 -2.38
C TYR A 156 30.09 -47.03 -2.91
N THR A 157 30.14 -45.82 -2.35
CA THR A 157 31.24 -44.86 -2.57
C THR A 157 32.46 -45.23 -1.71
N LYS A 158 32.24 -45.67 -0.47
CA LYS A 158 33.30 -46.05 0.48
C LYS A 158 33.89 -47.43 0.15
N ASP A 159 33.05 -48.39 -0.20
CA ASP A 159 33.41 -49.76 -0.54
C ASP A 159 32.66 -50.22 -1.78
N ALA A 160 33.26 -51.03 -2.65
CA ALA A 160 32.55 -51.52 -3.85
C ALA A 160 31.57 -52.64 -3.48
N ASP A 161 31.88 -53.42 -2.44
CA ASP A 161 31.00 -54.44 -1.84
C ASP A 161 30.18 -55.26 -2.86
N GLY A 162 30.86 -55.81 -3.87
CA GLY A 162 30.25 -56.61 -4.95
C GLY A 162 29.91 -55.86 -6.25
N LEU A 163 29.97 -54.53 -6.28
CA LEU A 163 29.90 -53.73 -7.50
C LEU A 163 31.19 -53.86 -8.34
N CYS A 164 31.09 -53.57 -9.64
CA CYS A 164 32.20 -53.63 -10.59
C CYS A 164 33.33 -52.63 -10.25
N THR A 165 33.00 -51.53 -9.57
CA THR A 165 33.95 -50.56 -9.00
C THR A 165 33.24 -49.73 -7.94
N LYS A 166 34.00 -48.98 -7.14
CA LYS A 166 33.44 -48.00 -6.20
C LYS A 166 32.75 -46.88 -6.97
N LEU A 167 31.71 -46.30 -6.37
CA LEU A 167 31.13 -45.05 -6.87
C LEU A 167 32.14 -43.93 -6.65
N ILE A 168 32.55 -43.25 -7.72
CA ILE A 168 33.59 -42.20 -7.67
C ILE A 168 32.99 -40.84 -7.95
N LYS A 169 32.19 -40.74 -9.02
CA LYS A 169 31.70 -39.46 -9.52
C LYS A 169 30.22 -39.54 -9.87
N PRO A 170 29.36 -38.69 -9.29
CA PRO A 170 27.96 -38.66 -9.66
C PRO A 170 27.78 -37.99 -11.03
N LYS A 171 26.97 -38.58 -11.90
CA LYS A 171 26.42 -37.90 -13.08
C LYS A 171 25.22 -37.07 -12.62
N LEU A 172 25.39 -35.75 -12.62
CA LEU A 172 24.34 -34.82 -12.19
C LEU A 172 23.17 -34.83 -13.19
N GLU A 173 21.94 -34.81 -12.68
CA GLU A 173 20.75 -34.49 -13.46
C GLU A 173 20.90 -33.08 -14.03
N GLU A 174 20.54 -32.90 -15.31
CA GLU A 174 20.72 -31.62 -16.00
C GLU A 174 19.97 -30.49 -15.26
N GLY A 175 20.69 -29.40 -14.98
CA GLY A 175 20.15 -28.28 -14.21
C GLY A 175 20.13 -28.49 -12.69
N THR A 176 20.74 -29.54 -12.14
CA THR A 176 20.88 -29.72 -10.68
C THR A 176 22.30 -29.43 -10.15
N VAL A 177 22.40 -29.03 -8.87
CA VAL A 177 23.66 -28.79 -8.17
C VAL A 177 23.64 -29.46 -6.79
N ALA A 178 24.76 -30.03 -6.35
CA ALA A 178 24.87 -30.69 -5.05
C ALA A 178 24.72 -29.70 -3.88
N ALA A 179 23.71 -29.89 -3.03
CA ALA A 179 23.42 -28.96 -1.94
C ALA A 179 24.54 -28.85 -0.91
N GLN A 180 25.19 -29.96 -0.57
CA GLN A 180 26.27 -30.00 0.41
C GLN A 180 27.47 -29.12 0.01
N ASP A 181 27.84 -29.16 -1.27
CA ASP A 181 28.96 -28.40 -1.80
C ASP A 181 28.66 -26.90 -1.79
N GLU A 182 27.46 -26.50 -2.18
CA GLU A 182 27.05 -25.11 -2.25
C GLU A 182 26.89 -24.47 -0.87
N PHE A 183 26.29 -25.15 0.11
CA PHE A 183 26.25 -24.66 1.49
C PHE A 183 27.65 -24.59 2.12
N SER A 184 28.54 -25.50 1.77
CA SER A 184 29.93 -25.48 2.25
C SER A 184 30.72 -24.32 1.64
N ARG A 185 30.62 -24.11 0.32
CA ARG A 185 31.23 -22.97 -0.39
C ARG A 185 30.70 -21.63 0.11
N GLY A 186 29.39 -21.54 0.34
CA GLY A 186 28.73 -20.35 0.87
C GLY A 186 28.96 -20.08 2.35
N GLY A 187 29.71 -20.93 3.07
CA GLY A 187 30.05 -20.72 4.49
C GLY A 187 28.91 -21.02 5.48
N TRP A 188 27.95 -21.85 5.08
CA TRP A 188 26.78 -22.25 5.88
C TRP A 188 26.88 -23.65 6.47
N SER A 189 27.85 -24.46 6.03
CA SER A 189 28.05 -25.82 6.54
C SER A 189 28.53 -25.82 8.00
N MET A 190 27.86 -26.62 8.84
CA MET A 190 28.14 -26.77 10.27
C MET A 190 28.52 -28.22 10.60
N SER A 191 29.25 -28.41 11.71
CA SER A 191 29.66 -29.76 12.13
C SER A 191 28.62 -30.42 13.03
N ARG A 192 28.18 -31.63 12.67
CA ARG A 192 27.33 -32.46 13.53
C ARG A 192 27.91 -32.71 14.92
N LYS A 193 29.25 -32.86 15.03
CA LYS A 193 29.93 -33.20 16.30
C LYS A 193 29.76 -32.13 17.38
N ASP A 194 29.55 -30.89 16.95
CA ASP A 194 29.40 -29.73 17.82
C ASP A 194 27.94 -29.49 18.23
N LEU A 195 26.99 -30.25 17.68
CA LEU A 195 25.56 -30.16 17.97
C LEU A 195 25.12 -31.27 18.94
N LYS A 196 24.46 -30.89 20.03
CA LYS A 196 23.78 -31.82 20.94
C LYS A 196 22.28 -31.63 20.81
N LEU A 197 21.60 -32.61 20.22
CA LEU A 197 20.14 -32.62 20.13
C LEU A 197 19.53 -32.92 21.50
N GLN A 198 18.43 -32.25 21.80
CA GLN A 198 17.66 -32.42 23.04
C GLN A 198 16.21 -32.75 22.68
N GLN A 199 15.24 -32.28 23.45
CA GLN A 199 13.82 -32.61 23.27
C GLN A 199 13.20 -32.00 22.00
N VAL A 200 12.18 -32.66 21.47
CA VAL A 200 11.32 -32.13 20.40
C VAL A 200 10.47 -30.98 20.94
N ILE A 201 10.49 -29.84 20.26
CA ILE A 201 9.75 -28.62 20.62
C ILE A 201 8.62 -28.30 19.64
N GLY A 202 8.61 -28.90 18.46
CA GLY A 202 7.55 -28.73 17.47
C GLY A 202 7.47 -29.92 16.52
N LYS A 203 6.26 -30.21 16.04
CA LYS A 203 6.02 -31.21 14.99
C LYS A 203 5.40 -30.48 13.79
N GLY A 204 6.13 -30.39 12.69
CA GLY A 204 5.68 -29.72 11.47
C GLY A 204 5.41 -30.71 10.34
N GLU A 205 4.85 -30.21 9.24
CA GLU A 205 4.63 -30.97 8.00
C GLU A 205 5.96 -31.46 7.39
N PHE A 206 7.02 -30.66 7.56
CA PHE A 206 8.35 -30.89 6.98
C PHE A 206 9.35 -31.61 7.90
N GLY A 207 8.96 -31.97 9.13
CA GLY A 207 9.86 -32.61 10.09
C GLY A 207 9.61 -32.21 11.55
N ASP A 208 10.33 -32.87 12.46
CA ASP A 208 10.34 -32.46 13.87
C ASP A 208 11.35 -31.32 14.06
N VAL A 209 10.94 -30.33 14.86
CA VAL A 209 11.81 -29.27 15.36
C VAL A 209 12.25 -29.66 16.77
N MET A 210 13.55 -29.74 16.98
CA MET A 210 14.17 -30.04 18.27
C MET A 210 14.90 -28.82 18.80
N VAL A 211 15.01 -28.72 20.12
CA VAL A 211 16.00 -27.82 20.72
C VAL A 211 17.37 -28.51 20.72
N GLY A 212 18.43 -27.74 20.52
CA GLY A 212 19.80 -28.23 20.57
C GLY A 212 20.73 -27.25 21.27
N ASP A 213 21.94 -27.74 21.56
CA ASP A 213 23.08 -26.93 21.97
C ASP A 213 24.15 -27.03 20.90
N TYR A 214 24.51 -25.90 20.29
CA TYR A 214 25.64 -25.80 19.38
C TYR A 214 26.72 -24.94 20.05
N ARG A 215 27.78 -25.60 20.52
CA ARG A 215 28.92 -24.95 21.20
C ARG A 215 28.51 -24.04 22.37
N GLY A 216 27.56 -24.48 23.20
CA GLY A 216 27.06 -23.71 24.34
C GLY A 216 25.99 -22.68 23.98
N THR A 217 25.62 -22.54 22.70
CA THR A 217 24.51 -21.69 22.26
C THR A 217 23.27 -22.53 22.01
N LYS A 218 22.15 -22.11 22.58
CA LYS A 218 20.87 -22.80 22.38
C LYS A 218 20.33 -22.51 20.97
N VAL A 219 19.94 -23.57 20.27
CA VAL A 219 19.50 -23.50 18.85
C VAL A 219 18.20 -24.26 18.63
N ALA A 220 17.47 -23.92 17.59
CA ALA A 220 16.38 -24.73 17.06
C ALA A 220 16.90 -25.53 15.86
N VAL A 221 16.55 -26.81 15.78
CA VAL A 221 17.04 -27.73 14.77
C VAL A 221 15.86 -28.43 14.11
N LYS A 222 15.62 -28.13 12.84
CA LYS A 222 14.64 -28.83 12.01
C LYS A 222 15.36 -30.02 11.35
N CYS A 223 14.81 -31.22 11.43
CA CYS A 223 15.36 -32.44 10.82
C CYS A 223 14.42 -32.97 9.75
N ILE A 224 14.95 -33.31 8.58
CA ILE A 224 14.19 -34.03 7.54
C ILE A 224 13.84 -35.43 8.04
N LYS A 225 12.60 -35.86 7.78
CA LYS A 225 12.13 -37.22 8.08
C LYS A 225 12.07 -38.15 6.85
N ASN A 226 11.97 -37.62 5.63
CA ASN A 226 11.95 -38.42 4.40
C ASN A 226 12.48 -37.68 3.18
N ASP A 227 12.84 -38.44 2.15
CA ASP A 227 13.40 -37.91 0.88
C ASP A 227 12.40 -37.04 0.10
N ALA A 228 11.09 -37.29 0.23
CA ALA A 228 10.06 -36.56 -0.50
C ALA A 228 9.94 -35.08 -0.08
N THR A 229 10.31 -34.75 1.15
CA THR A 229 10.28 -33.37 1.69
C THR A 229 11.63 -32.68 1.59
N ALA A 230 12.68 -33.39 1.16
CA ALA A 230 14.02 -32.86 1.19
C ALA A 230 14.26 -31.69 0.24
N GLN A 231 13.62 -31.70 -0.93
CA GLN A 231 13.76 -30.61 -1.89
C GLN A 231 13.22 -29.28 -1.33
N ALA A 232 12.01 -29.30 -0.75
CA ALA A 232 11.40 -28.11 -0.14
C ALA A 232 12.24 -27.57 1.02
N PHE A 233 12.90 -28.48 1.76
CA PHE A 233 13.78 -28.13 2.87
C PHE A 233 15.08 -27.46 2.42
N ILE A 234 15.68 -27.93 1.32
CA ILE A 234 16.86 -27.28 0.73
C ILE A 234 16.49 -25.90 0.19
N GLU A 235 15.32 -25.77 -0.46
CA GLU A 235 14.80 -24.50 -0.95
C GLU A 235 14.58 -23.51 0.19
N GLU A 236 13.99 -23.96 1.31
CA GLU A 236 13.85 -23.17 2.55
C GLU A 236 15.22 -22.67 3.04
N ALA A 237 16.20 -23.58 3.19
CA ALA A 237 17.55 -23.22 3.61
C ALA A 237 18.20 -22.22 2.66
N SER A 238 18.08 -22.43 1.35
CA SER A 238 18.64 -21.54 0.32
C SER A 238 18.06 -20.14 0.39
N VAL A 239 16.75 -20.00 0.58
CA VAL A 239 16.11 -18.69 0.80
C VAL A 239 16.66 -18.06 2.07
N MET A 240 16.71 -18.79 3.18
CA MET A 240 17.18 -18.26 4.46
C MET A 240 18.63 -17.75 4.42
N THR A 241 19.51 -18.34 3.59
CA THR A 241 20.89 -17.82 3.42
C THR A 241 20.95 -16.39 2.87
N GLN A 242 19.88 -15.93 2.22
CA GLN A 242 19.78 -14.62 1.56
C GLN A 242 19.07 -13.57 2.42
N LEU A 243 18.41 -13.99 3.50
CA LEU A 243 17.57 -13.13 4.33
C LEU A 243 18.29 -12.78 5.64
N ARG A 244 18.39 -11.48 5.94
CA ARG A 244 19.01 -10.97 7.17
C ARG A 244 18.25 -9.75 7.68
N HIS A 245 17.50 -9.94 8.76
CA HIS A 245 16.76 -8.87 9.43
C HIS A 245 16.47 -9.28 10.87
N ASP A 246 16.43 -8.33 11.80
CA ASP A 246 16.26 -8.61 13.23
C ASP A 246 14.92 -9.31 13.52
N ASN A 247 13.87 -8.95 12.78
CA ASN A 247 12.54 -9.58 12.86
C ASN A 247 12.32 -10.78 11.92
N LEU A 248 13.38 -11.35 11.34
CA LEU A 248 13.33 -12.64 10.64
C LEU A 248 14.12 -13.67 11.45
N VAL A 249 13.61 -14.90 11.55
CA VAL A 249 14.34 -15.99 12.22
C VAL A 249 15.60 -16.30 11.42
N GLY A 250 16.76 -16.04 12.03
CA GLY A 250 18.07 -16.19 11.41
C GLY A 250 18.50 -17.65 11.28
N LEU A 251 19.05 -17.99 10.11
CA LEU A 251 19.77 -19.24 9.88
C LEU A 251 21.16 -19.15 10.53
N LEU A 252 21.50 -20.10 11.38
CA LEU A 252 22.86 -20.28 11.89
C LEU A 252 23.69 -21.13 10.92
N GLY A 253 23.07 -22.12 10.27
CA GLY A 253 23.67 -22.91 9.21
C GLY A 253 22.97 -24.24 8.97
N VAL A 254 23.61 -25.07 8.16
CA VAL A 254 23.06 -26.34 7.68
C VAL A 254 24.06 -27.45 7.99
N ILE A 255 23.56 -28.59 8.47
CA ILE A 255 24.38 -29.80 8.66
C ILE A 255 23.87 -30.83 7.67
N VAL A 256 24.75 -31.25 6.76
CA VAL A 256 24.52 -32.40 5.88
C VAL A 256 25.36 -33.56 6.42
N GLU A 257 24.73 -34.59 6.95
CA GLU A 257 25.41 -35.81 7.37
C GLU A 257 25.67 -36.73 6.18
N GLU A 258 26.69 -37.58 6.30
CA GLU A 258 27.06 -38.54 5.26
C GLU A 258 25.91 -39.51 4.96
N ASN A 259 25.14 -39.89 6.00
CA ASN A 259 23.97 -40.77 5.91
C ASN A 259 22.72 -40.14 5.24
N GLY A 260 22.86 -38.92 4.68
CA GLY A 260 21.79 -38.18 4.02
C GLY A 260 20.89 -37.34 4.93
N SER A 261 21.14 -37.31 6.24
CA SER A 261 20.36 -36.47 7.16
C SER A 261 20.71 -35.00 6.99
N LEU A 262 19.70 -34.15 6.82
CA LEU A 262 19.85 -32.70 6.71
C LEU A 262 19.23 -32.01 7.92
N PHE A 263 19.97 -31.08 8.51
CA PHE A 263 19.51 -30.24 9.60
C PHE A 263 19.62 -28.76 9.21
N ILE A 264 18.51 -28.03 9.37
CA ILE A 264 18.51 -26.57 9.39
C ILE A 264 18.63 -26.14 10.84
N VAL A 265 19.69 -25.40 11.15
CA VAL A 265 19.97 -24.88 12.49
C VAL A 265 19.67 -23.39 12.49
N THR A 266 18.71 -22.96 13.29
CA THR A 266 18.26 -21.56 13.43
C THR A 266 18.38 -21.07 14.86
N GLU A 267 18.28 -19.77 15.05
CA GLU A 267 18.19 -19.20 16.40
C GLU A 267 17.01 -19.79 17.18
N TYR A 268 17.19 -19.97 18.49
CA TYR A 268 16.17 -20.53 19.35
C TYR A 268 15.20 -19.45 19.86
N MET A 269 13.91 -19.65 19.59
CA MET A 269 12.84 -18.73 20.01
C MET A 269 12.12 -19.28 21.25
N ALA A 270 12.52 -18.80 22.42
CA ALA A 270 12.19 -19.41 23.70
C ALA A 270 10.69 -19.45 24.06
N LYS A 271 9.87 -18.56 23.49
CA LYS A 271 8.44 -18.44 23.79
C LYS A 271 7.54 -19.09 22.74
N GLY A 272 8.12 -19.81 21.78
CA GLY A 272 7.39 -20.56 20.77
C GLY A 272 6.67 -19.65 19.77
N CYS A 273 5.60 -20.16 19.13
CA CYS A 273 4.85 -19.40 18.14
C CYS A 273 3.90 -18.38 18.77
N LEU A 274 3.67 -17.29 18.04
CA LEU A 274 2.92 -16.13 18.50
C LEU A 274 1.47 -16.48 18.82
N VAL A 275 0.82 -17.37 18.06
CA VAL A 275 -0.56 -17.79 18.33
C VAL A 275 -0.72 -18.47 19.70
N ASP A 276 0.20 -19.36 20.07
CA ASP A 276 0.17 -20.05 21.37
C ASP A 276 0.59 -19.10 22.50
N TYR A 277 1.52 -18.18 22.21
CA TYR A 277 1.88 -17.11 23.14
C TYR A 277 0.69 -16.18 23.47
N LEU A 278 -0.04 -15.73 22.44
CA LEU A 278 -1.24 -14.90 22.59
C LEU A 278 -2.32 -15.62 23.40
N ARG A 279 -2.57 -16.91 23.13
CA ARG A 279 -3.57 -17.72 23.83
C ARG A 279 -3.21 -17.97 25.29
N SER A 280 -1.93 -18.25 25.57
CA SER A 280 -1.47 -18.58 26.92
C SER A 280 -1.38 -17.36 27.85
N ARG A 281 -1.00 -16.19 27.33
CA ARG A 281 -0.93 -14.94 28.10
C ARG A 281 -2.26 -14.21 28.16
N GLY A 282 -2.99 -14.20 27.05
CA GLY A 282 -4.31 -13.59 26.93
C GLY A 282 -4.33 -12.08 27.21
N ARG A 283 -5.54 -11.53 27.21
CA ARG A 283 -5.82 -10.09 27.40
C ARG A 283 -5.50 -9.53 28.80
N THR A 284 -5.25 -10.40 29.77
CA THR A 284 -4.96 -10.00 31.15
C THR A 284 -3.48 -9.67 31.36
N VAL A 285 -2.61 -10.21 30.50
CA VAL A 285 -1.16 -10.00 30.57
C VAL A 285 -0.67 -9.14 29.42
N LEU A 286 -1.24 -9.30 28.22
CA LEU A 286 -0.84 -8.54 27.04
C LEU A 286 -1.74 -7.32 26.87
N ASP A 287 -1.15 -6.14 26.96
CA ASP A 287 -1.81 -4.86 26.73
C ASP A 287 -1.69 -4.41 25.26
N GLY A 288 -2.30 -3.27 24.93
CA GLY A 288 -2.31 -2.75 23.57
C GLY A 288 -0.92 -2.39 23.02
N GLU A 289 0.02 -2.01 23.89
CA GLU A 289 1.39 -1.68 23.50
C GLU A 289 2.16 -2.95 23.10
N ALA A 290 2.05 -4.01 23.91
CA ALA A 290 2.63 -5.31 23.56
C ALA A 290 2.08 -5.86 22.23
N LEU A 291 0.77 -5.75 22.01
CA LEU A 291 0.16 -6.17 20.73
C LEU A 291 0.66 -5.34 19.55
N LEU A 292 0.78 -4.02 19.72
CA LEU A 292 1.27 -3.13 18.68
C LEU A 292 2.74 -3.41 18.34
N ASN A 293 3.58 -3.74 19.32
CA ASN A 293 4.97 -4.12 19.10
C ASN A 293 5.07 -5.40 18.26
N PHE A 294 4.27 -6.44 18.54
CA PHE A 294 4.25 -7.64 17.70
C PHE A 294 3.82 -7.34 16.25
N VAL A 295 2.87 -6.43 16.08
CA VAL A 295 2.40 -6.01 14.75
C VAL A 295 3.52 -5.26 14.01
N LEU A 296 4.21 -4.34 14.68
CA LEU A 296 5.35 -3.61 14.13
C LEU A 296 6.50 -4.53 13.74
N ASP A 297 6.93 -5.41 14.64
CA ASP A 297 7.99 -6.39 14.41
C ASP A 297 7.74 -7.21 13.13
N VAL A 298 6.51 -7.73 12.97
CA VAL A 298 6.15 -8.49 11.76
C VAL A 298 6.08 -7.58 10.53
N CYS A 299 5.58 -6.35 10.66
CA CYS A 299 5.56 -5.39 9.55
C CYS A 299 6.97 -5.08 9.03
N GLU A 300 7.93 -4.91 9.91
CA GLU A 300 9.33 -4.61 9.56
C GLU A 300 9.97 -5.79 8.83
N ALA A 301 9.73 -7.01 9.31
CA ALA A 301 10.13 -8.24 8.63
C ALA A 301 9.57 -8.32 7.20
N MET A 302 8.28 -8.03 7.04
CA MET A 302 7.61 -8.13 5.74
C MET A 302 7.98 -7.00 4.78
N ALA A 303 8.25 -5.78 5.28
CA ALA A 303 8.81 -4.68 4.49
C ALA A 303 10.21 -5.04 3.97
N TYR A 304 11.02 -5.71 4.79
CA TYR A 304 12.31 -6.24 4.35
C TYR A 304 12.15 -7.29 3.23
N LEU A 305 11.22 -8.24 3.35
CA LEU A 305 10.97 -9.23 2.29
C LEU A 305 10.49 -8.56 0.99
N GLU A 306 9.57 -7.59 1.09
CA GLU A 306 9.07 -6.82 -0.06
C GLU A 306 10.22 -6.11 -0.79
N ASN A 307 11.10 -5.42 -0.07
CA ASN A 307 12.26 -4.72 -0.66
C ASN A 307 13.30 -5.66 -1.27
N ASN A 308 13.32 -6.93 -0.85
CA ASN A 308 14.20 -7.96 -1.42
C ASN A 308 13.48 -8.87 -2.44
N ASN A 309 12.29 -8.49 -2.90
CA ASN A 309 11.47 -9.20 -3.90
C ASN A 309 11.07 -10.63 -3.51
N PHE A 310 10.96 -10.90 -2.21
CA PHE A 310 10.46 -12.18 -1.69
C PHE A 310 8.98 -12.10 -1.33
N VAL A 311 8.26 -13.18 -1.63
CA VAL A 311 6.86 -13.39 -1.22
C VAL A 311 6.82 -14.57 -0.27
N HIS A 312 6.32 -14.36 0.95
CA HIS A 312 6.28 -15.36 2.02
C HIS A 312 5.26 -16.47 1.76
N ARG A 313 4.07 -16.13 1.24
CA ARG A 313 2.96 -17.02 0.86
C ARG A 313 2.22 -17.74 1.99
N ASP A 314 2.84 -17.88 3.16
CA ASP A 314 2.19 -18.44 4.36
C ASP A 314 2.36 -17.58 5.64
N LEU A 315 2.07 -16.28 5.54
CA LEU A 315 2.15 -15.40 6.70
C LEU A 315 0.93 -15.62 7.64
N ALA A 316 1.18 -16.04 8.88
CA ALA A 316 0.16 -16.28 9.90
C ALA A 316 0.78 -16.30 11.31
N ALA A 317 -0.03 -16.16 12.36
CA ALA A 317 0.50 -16.09 13.73
C ALA A 317 1.17 -17.40 14.21
N ARG A 318 0.88 -18.52 13.56
CA ARG A 318 1.58 -19.80 13.79
C ARG A 318 3.01 -19.84 13.25
N ASN A 319 3.31 -19.00 12.24
CA ASN A 319 4.61 -18.90 11.57
C ASN A 319 5.40 -17.66 12.03
N VAL A 320 4.96 -17.00 13.10
CA VAL A 320 5.71 -15.96 13.81
C VAL A 320 6.16 -16.56 15.14
N LEU A 321 7.44 -16.44 15.48
CA LEU A 321 8.01 -16.93 16.74
C LEU A 321 8.35 -15.77 17.68
N VAL A 322 8.35 -16.02 18.99
CA VAL A 322 8.62 -15.02 20.02
C VAL A 322 9.89 -15.35 20.80
N SER A 323 10.81 -14.38 20.86
CA SER A 323 12.10 -14.51 21.57
C SER A 323 11.93 -14.44 23.09
N GLU A 324 13.01 -14.69 23.84
CA GLU A 324 13.01 -14.48 25.29
C GLU A 324 12.64 -13.04 25.67
N ASP A 325 13.06 -12.05 24.86
CA ASP A 325 12.84 -10.62 25.11
C ASP A 325 11.50 -10.09 24.54
N ASN A 326 10.56 -10.98 24.16
CA ASN A 326 9.28 -10.62 23.54
C ASN A 326 9.39 -9.96 22.15
N MET A 327 10.46 -10.22 21.41
CA MET A 327 10.56 -9.79 20.01
C MET A 327 9.88 -10.84 19.12
N ALA A 328 8.98 -10.40 18.23
CA ALA A 328 8.40 -11.26 17.22
C ALA A 328 9.33 -11.35 16.00
N LYS A 329 9.49 -12.57 15.49
CA LYS A 329 10.23 -12.83 14.26
C LYS A 329 9.45 -13.75 13.32
N VAL A 330 9.36 -13.38 12.05
CA VAL A 330 8.72 -14.21 11.02
C VAL A 330 9.62 -15.41 10.70
N SER A 331 9.01 -16.58 10.49
CA SER A 331 9.66 -17.87 10.29
C SER A 331 8.91 -18.70 9.26
N ASP A 332 9.41 -19.91 8.97
CA ASP A 332 8.83 -20.89 8.03
C ASP A 332 8.79 -20.39 6.58
N PHE A 333 10.00 -20.27 6.00
CA PHE A 333 10.20 -19.83 4.63
C PHE A 333 10.01 -20.96 3.60
N GLY A 334 9.43 -22.10 3.99
CA GLY A 334 9.30 -23.29 3.13
C GLY A 334 8.45 -23.09 1.88
N LEU A 335 7.60 -22.06 1.86
CA LEU A 335 6.84 -21.63 0.68
C LEU A 335 7.32 -20.27 0.13
N THR A 336 8.34 -19.67 0.72
CA THR A 336 8.85 -18.37 0.29
C THR A 336 9.58 -18.50 -1.03
N LYS A 337 9.25 -17.63 -1.99
CA LYS A 337 9.86 -17.60 -3.32
C LYS A 337 10.01 -16.17 -3.83
N GLU A 338 10.88 -15.99 -4.81
CA GLU A 338 10.95 -14.74 -5.57
C GLU A 338 9.64 -14.50 -6.35
N ALA A 339 9.22 -13.24 -6.46
CA ALA A 339 7.94 -12.85 -7.04
C ALA A 339 7.72 -13.29 -8.51
N SER A 340 8.80 -13.61 -9.24
CA SER A 340 8.77 -14.04 -10.65
C SER A 340 8.48 -15.54 -10.87
N SER A 341 8.37 -16.34 -9.81
CA SER A 341 8.22 -17.79 -9.89
C SER A 341 6.77 -18.26 -10.14
N THR A 342 6.57 -19.10 -11.17
CA THR A 342 5.23 -19.38 -11.77
C THR A 342 4.58 -20.72 -11.42
N GLN A 343 5.18 -21.57 -10.58
CA GLN A 343 4.62 -22.89 -10.26
C GLN A 343 4.43 -23.11 -8.76
N ASP A 344 3.22 -23.53 -8.37
CA ASP A 344 2.95 -24.15 -7.06
C ASP A 344 1.79 -25.16 -7.11
N THR A 345 2.06 -26.36 -6.61
CA THR A 345 1.11 -27.47 -6.39
C THR A 345 0.79 -27.69 -4.91
N ALA A 346 1.30 -26.85 -4.01
CA ALA A 346 1.15 -26.99 -2.56
C ALA A 346 -0.30 -26.71 -2.07
N LYS A 347 -0.70 -27.36 -0.97
CA LYS A 347 -1.95 -27.08 -0.27
C LYS A 347 -1.85 -25.71 0.40
N LEU A 348 -2.82 -24.83 0.13
CA LEU A 348 -2.81 -23.45 0.61
C LEU A 348 -3.68 -23.26 1.86
N PRO A 349 -3.26 -22.40 2.82
CA PRO A 349 -4.01 -22.09 4.04
C PRO A 349 -5.16 -21.12 3.74
N VAL A 350 -6.29 -21.65 3.27
CA VAL A 350 -7.46 -20.91 2.74
C VAL A 350 -7.87 -19.66 3.53
N LYS A 351 -7.82 -19.68 4.88
CA LYS A 351 -8.22 -18.52 5.71
C LYS A 351 -7.24 -17.34 5.64
N TRP A 352 -5.96 -17.58 5.36
CA TRP A 352 -4.93 -16.54 5.31
C TRP A 352 -4.61 -16.12 3.88
N THR A 353 -4.92 -16.96 2.90
CA THR A 353 -4.57 -16.72 1.49
C THR A 353 -5.55 -15.75 0.83
N ALA A 354 -5.01 -14.79 0.08
CA ALA A 354 -5.79 -13.84 -0.70
C ALA A 354 -6.66 -14.53 -1.78
N PRO A 355 -7.82 -13.96 -2.17
CA PRO A 355 -8.71 -14.57 -3.16
C PRO A 355 -8.03 -14.86 -4.51
N GLU A 356 -7.22 -13.93 -5.01
CA GLU A 356 -6.50 -14.09 -6.28
C GLU A 356 -5.43 -15.18 -6.21
N ALA A 357 -4.78 -15.35 -5.05
CA ALA A 357 -3.80 -16.42 -4.83
C ALA A 357 -4.46 -17.80 -4.73
N LEU A 358 -5.67 -17.88 -4.16
CA LEU A 358 -6.44 -19.12 -4.11
C LEU A 358 -6.95 -19.55 -5.49
N ARG A 359 -7.50 -18.60 -6.27
CA ARG A 359 -8.19 -18.87 -7.54
C ARG A 359 -7.22 -18.97 -8.71
N GLU A 360 -6.30 -18.02 -8.83
CA GLU A 360 -5.43 -17.85 -10.00
C GLU A 360 -4.00 -18.33 -9.74
N LYS A 361 -3.69 -18.78 -8.51
CA LYS A 361 -2.33 -19.13 -8.08
C LYS A 361 -1.33 -17.99 -8.28
N LYS A 362 -1.81 -16.74 -8.29
CA LYS A 362 -0.99 -15.52 -8.41
C LYS A 362 -0.60 -15.03 -7.03
N PHE A 363 0.63 -15.34 -6.63
CA PHE A 363 1.23 -14.84 -5.40
C PHE A 363 2.04 -13.57 -5.68
N SER A 364 1.94 -12.60 -4.78
CA SER A 364 2.68 -11.34 -4.81
C SER A 364 2.86 -10.78 -3.41
N THR A 365 3.65 -9.72 -3.25
CA THR A 365 3.73 -9.00 -1.97
C THR A 365 2.35 -8.51 -1.52
N LYS A 366 1.43 -8.22 -2.45
CA LYS A 366 0.04 -7.85 -2.16
C LYS A 366 -0.81 -9.00 -1.62
N SER A 367 -0.51 -10.25 -1.98
CA SER A 367 -1.16 -11.40 -1.34
C SER A 367 -0.65 -11.60 0.10
N ASP A 368 0.61 -11.27 0.39
CA ASP A 368 1.12 -11.28 1.77
C ASP A 368 0.52 -10.15 2.60
N VAL A 369 0.25 -8.98 2.01
CA VAL A 369 -0.46 -7.87 2.68
C VAL A 369 -1.86 -8.32 3.14
N TRP A 370 -2.56 -9.12 2.34
CA TRP A 370 -3.83 -9.74 2.76
C TRP A 370 -3.64 -10.64 3.98
N SER A 371 -2.66 -11.55 3.92
CA SER A 371 -2.32 -12.46 5.02
C SER A 371 -1.92 -11.70 6.29
N TYR A 372 -1.22 -10.58 6.15
CA TYR A 372 -0.88 -9.67 7.25
C TYR A 372 -2.14 -9.05 7.88
N GLY A 373 -3.14 -8.64 7.09
CA GLY A 373 -4.43 -8.21 7.64
C GLY A 373 -5.10 -9.29 8.50
N ILE A 374 -5.03 -10.56 8.09
CA ILE A 374 -5.54 -11.70 8.88
C ILE A 374 -4.71 -11.90 10.16
N LEU A 375 -3.38 -11.81 10.08
CA LEU A 375 -2.46 -11.85 11.22
C LEU A 375 -2.80 -10.76 12.26
N LEU A 376 -3.04 -9.52 11.81
CA LEU A 376 -3.46 -8.42 12.69
C LEU A 376 -4.73 -8.81 13.46
N TRP A 377 -5.71 -9.39 12.78
CA TRP A 377 -6.93 -9.88 13.41
C TRP A 377 -6.64 -10.99 14.43
N GLU A 378 -5.72 -11.93 14.14
CA GLU A 378 -5.28 -12.95 15.10
C GLU A 378 -4.65 -12.31 16.35
N ILE A 379 -3.76 -11.32 16.19
CA ILE A 379 -3.08 -10.64 17.29
C ILE A 379 -4.10 -9.92 18.19
N TYR A 380 -4.96 -9.08 17.61
CA TYR A 380 -5.96 -8.31 18.37
C TYR A 380 -7.14 -9.14 18.88
N SER A 381 -7.30 -10.37 18.39
CA SER A 381 -8.25 -11.34 18.94
C SER A 381 -7.62 -12.33 19.92
N PHE A 382 -6.35 -12.15 20.26
CA PHE A 382 -5.58 -13.02 21.16
C PHE A 382 -5.54 -14.48 20.69
N GLY A 383 -5.32 -14.68 19.39
CA GLY A 383 -5.14 -15.99 18.76
C GLY A 383 -6.44 -16.75 18.48
N ARG A 384 -7.58 -16.06 18.37
CA ARG A 384 -8.82 -16.69 17.87
C ARG A 384 -8.60 -17.18 16.44
N VAL A 385 -9.35 -18.22 16.05
CA VAL A 385 -9.31 -18.74 14.69
C VAL A 385 -10.05 -17.78 13.74
N PRO A 386 -9.45 -17.34 12.62
CA PRO A 386 -10.12 -16.45 11.65
C PRO A 386 -11.43 -17.02 11.09
N TYR A 387 -12.30 -16.12 10.67
CA TYR A 387 -13.66 -16.39 10.17
C TYR A 387 -14.47 -17.23 11.16
N PRO A 388 -14.71 -16.71 12.38
CA PRO A 388 -15.43 -17.46 13.40
C PRO A 388 -16.81 -17.84 12.90
N ARG A 389 -17.21 -19.10 13.14
CA ARG A 389 -18.53 -19.65 12.77
C ARG A 389 -18.83 -19.72 11.27
N ILE A 390 -17.82 -19.55 10.40
CA ILE A 390 -17.95 -19.76 8.96
C ILE A 390 -17.23 -21.06 8.56
N PRO A 391 -17.92 -22.05 7.97
CA PRO A 391 -17.29 -23.25 7.43
C PRO A 391 -16.27 -22.91 6.34
N LEU A 392 -15.17 -23.67 6.26
CA LEU A 392 -14.06 -23.38 5.35
C LEU A 392 -14.49 -23.21 3.88
N LYS A 393 -15.41 -24.07 3.42
CA LYS A 393 -15.98 -24.04 2.07
C LYS A 393 -16.72 -22.73 1.72
N ASP A 394 -17.20 -22.02 2.75
CA ASP A 394 -18.02 -20.81 2.60
C ASP A 394 -17.18 -19.53 2.76
N VAL A 395 -15.91 -19.63 3.17
CA VAL A 395 -15.05 -18.46 3.38
C VAL A 395 -14.82 -17.70 2.08
N VAL A 396 -14.30 -18.37 1.05
CA VAL A 396 -13.96 -17.73 -0.24
C VAL A 396 -15.18 -17.10 -0.90
N PRO A 397 -16.34 -17.79 -1.06
CA PRO A 397 -17.51 -17.20 -1.70
C PRO A 397 -18.10 -15.99 -0.95
N ARG A 398 -17.92 -15.91 0.37
CA ARG A 398 -18.37 -14.75 1.16
C ARG A 398 -17.43 -13.58 1.00
N VAL A 399 -16.13 -13.83 1.08
CA VAL A 399 -15.09 -12.82 0.91
C VAL A 399 -15.20 -12.14 -0.46
N GLU A 400 -15.39 -12.92 -1.54
CA GLU A 400 -15.59 -12.38 -2.90
C GLU A 400 -16.85 -11.51 -3.05
N LYS A 401 -17.84 -11.68 -2.16
CA LYS A 401 -19.05 -10.83 -2.09
C LYS A 401 -18.88 -9.61 -1.16
N GLY A 402 -17.66 -9.33 -0.71
CA GLY A 402 -17.33 -8.18 0.12
C GLY A 402 -17.40 -8.42 1.63
N TYR A 403 -17.58 -9.67 2.09
CA TYR A 403 -17.52 -9.97 3.53
C TYR A 403 -16.13 -9.69 4.09
N LYS A 404 -16.07 -8.97 5.22
CA LYS A 404 -14.88 -8.76 6.05
C LYS A 404 -15.20 -9.20 7.48
N MET A 405 -14.22 -9.71 8.21
CA MET A 405 -14.41 -10.11 9.62
C MET A 405 -14.73 -8.90 10.49
N ASP A 406 -15.53 -9.11 11.54
CA ASP A 406 -15.84 -8.07 12.53
C ASP A 406 -14.58 -7.62 13.29
N CYS A 407 -14.60 -6.37 13.77
CA CYS A 407 -13.54 -5.81 14.61
C CYS A 407 -13.40 -6.61 15.92
N PRO A 408 -12.19 -7.10 16.29
CA PRO A 408 -11.99 -7.79 17.56
C PRO A 408 -12.33 -6.93 18.78
N ASP A 409 -12.82 -7.58 19.85
CA ASP A 409 -13.16 -6.93 21.11
C ASP A 409 -11.96 -6.17 21.69
N GLY A 410 -12.08 -4.84 21.84
CA GLY A 410 -11.00 -3.99 22.38
C GLY A 410 -9.92 -3.59 21.37
N CYS A 411 -10.06 -3.95 20.09
CA CYS A 411 -9.18 -3.49 19.02
C CYS A 411 -9.40 -1.99 18.75
N PRO A 412 -8.33 -1.17 18.69
CA PRO A 412 -8.44 0.23 18.27
C PRO A 412 -8.98 0.35 16.84
N GLU A 413 -9.92 1.26 16.61
CA GLU A 413 -10.55 1.45 15.30
C GLU A 413 -9.51 1.73 14.19
N VAL A 414 -8.46 2.49 14.50
CA VAL A 414 -7.37 2.78 13.58
C VAL A 414 -6.69 1.50 13.07
N VAL A 415 -6.48 0.51 13.95
CA VAL A 415 -5.85 -0.77 13.58
C VAL A 415 -6.83 -1.62 12.78
N TYR A 416 -8.11 -1.62 13.12
CA TYR A 416 -9.12 -2.32 12.32
C TYR A 416 -9.28 -1.73 10.91
N ASN A 417 -9.14 -0.40 10.77
CA ASN A 417 -9.13 0.24 9.46
C ASN A 417 -7.93 -0.23 8.61
N ILE A 418 -6.74 -0.39 9.22
CA ILE A 418 -5.58 -1.00 8.55
C ILE A 418 -5.93 -2.42 8.06
N MET A 419 -6.56 -3.26 8.91
CA MET A 419 -7.00 -4.61 8.49
C MET A 419 -7.93 -4.54 7.27
N LYS A 420 -8.90 -3.63 7.25
CA LYS A 420 -9.83 -3.47 6.12
C LYS A 420 -9.15 -3.05 4.82
N GLN A 421 -8.08 -2.25 4.89
CA GLN A 421 -7.27 -1.86 3.72
C GLN A 421 -6.45 -3.03 3.18
N CYS A 422 -5.89 -3.86 4.08
CA CYS A 422 -5.23 -5.10 3.69
C CYS A 422 -6.19 -6.07 2.97
N TRP A 423 -7.48 -6.07 3.33
CA TRP A 423 -8.52 -6.92 2.73
C TRP A 423 -9.27 -6.25 1.57
N ASN A 424 -8.61 -5.39 0.79
CA ASN A 424 -9.18 -4.93 -0.47
C ASN A 424 -9.18 -6.08 -1.49
N LEU A 425 -10.28 -6.25 -2.23
CA LEU A 425 -10.38 -7.30 -3.25
C LEU A 425 -9.46 -7.01 -4.44
N ASP A 426 -9.26 -5.74 -4.78
CA ASP A 426 -8.24 -5.33 -5.74
C ASP A 426 -6.85 -5.36 -5.06
N PRO A 427 -5.91 -6.23 -5.50
CA PRO A 427 -4.57 -6.26 -4.95
C PRO A 427 -3.80 -4.95 -5.11
N ALA A 428 -4.06 -4.18 -6.17
CA ALA A 428 -3.38 -2.91 -6.43
C ALA A 428 -3.77 -1.82 -5.42
N ALA A 429 -5.00 -1.89 -4.91
CA ALA A 429 -5.51 -0.97 -3.90
C ALA A 429 -5.07 -1.30 -2.46
N ARG A 430 -4.36 -2.42 -2.24
CA ARG A 430 -3.78 -2.75 -0.93
C ARG A 430 -2.50 -1.94 -0.70
N PRO A 431 -2.22 -1.48 0.53
CA PRO A 431 -0.99 -0.74 0.83
C PRO A 431 0.27 -1.59 0.62
N SER A 432 1.45 -0.98 0.55
CA SER A 432 2.74 -1.70 0.68
C SER A 432 3.06 -1.93 2.15
N PHE A 433 4.00 -2.84 2.45
CA PHE A 433 4.46 -3.03 3.84
C PHE A 433 5.21 -1.81 4.36
N GLN A 434 5.90 -1.08 3.48
CA GLN A 434 6.52 0.20 3.84
C GLN A 434 5.48 1.22 4.34
N MET A 435 4.34 1.37 3.63
CA MET A 435 3.25 2.25 4.07
C MET A 435 2.63 1.77 5.39
N LEU A 436 2.40 0.47 5.54
CA LEU A 436 1.87 -0.11 6.78
C LEU A 436 2.78 0.16 7.97
N LYS A 437 4.10 0.02 7.80
CA LYS A 437 5.11 0.29 8.83
C LYS A 437 5.02 1.74 9.32
N GLU A 438 4.97 2.70 8.39
CA GLU A 438 4.87 4.13 8.73
C GLU A 438 3.60 4.43 9.54
N TRP A 439 2.45 3.89 9.13
CA TRP A 439 1.19 4.08 9.86
C TRP A 439 1.24 3.52 11.28
N LEU A 440 1.83 2.34 11.45
CA LEU A 440 1.95 1.68 12.75
C LEU A 440 2.94 2.40 13.67
N GLN A 441 4.05 2.91 13.14
CA GLN A 441 5.01 3.70 13.89
C GLN A 441 4.40 5.01 14.40
N HIS A 442 3.56 5.67 13.59
CA HIS A 442 2.79 6.83 14.03
C HIS A 442 1.81 6.53 15.17
N ILE A 443 1.23 5.33 15.22
CA ILE A 443 0.37 4.89 16.34
C ILE A 443 1.22 4.68 17.61
N SER A 444 2.41 4.09 17.48
CA SER A 444 3.30 3.76 18.61
C SER A 444 3.89 4.99 19.31
N GLN A 445 4.28 6.03 18.57
CA GLN A 445 4.92 7.25 19.11
C GLN A 445 3.98 8.22 19.86
N GLY A 446 2.82 7.77 20.35
CA GLY A 446 1.71 8.61 20.81
C GLY A 446 2.07 9.86 21.63
N LYS A 447 1.81 11.07 21.09
CA LYS A 447 1.67 12.29 21.89
C LYS A 447 0.47 12.13 22.84
N GLY A 448 0.77 11.83 24.10
CA GLY A 448 -0.14 11.26 25.10
C GLY A 448 -1.38 12.05 25.52
N LYS A 449 -2.41 11.29 25.89
CA LYS A 449 -3.47 11.48 26.93
C LYS A 449 -4.25 12.81 27.08
N LYS A 450 -3.88 13.94 26.46
CA LYS A 450 -4.78 15.08 26.19
C LYS A 450 -5.27 15.10 24.73
N THR A 451 -4.73 14.20 23.92
CA THR A 451 -4.95 14.11 22.48
C THR A 451 -6.04 13.11 22.13
N LEU A 452 -6.77 12.46 23.04
CA LEU A 452 -7.82 11.51 22.60
C LEU A 452 -9.07 12.18 21.99
N ARG A 453 -9.21 13.52 22.07
CA ARG A 453 -10.19 14.28 21.26
C ARG A 453 -9.56 14.83 19.97
N HIS A 454 -8.32 15.31 20.03
CA HIS A 454 -7.60 15.86 18.87
C HIS A 454 -6.99 14.80 17.93
N LEU A 455 -6.81 13.57 18.40
CA LEU A 455 -6.32 12.43 17.62
C LEU A 455 -7.49 11.75 16.91
N THR A 456 -8.72 11.82 17.45
CA THR A 456 -9.92 11.47 16.69
C THR A 456 -10.08 12.42 15.52
N GLU A 457 -9.80 13.72 15.68
CA GLU A 457 -9.81 14.69 14.57
C GLU A 457 -8.61 14.58 13.63
N ARG A 458 -7.41 14.21 14.11
CA ARG A 458 -6.21 14.04 13.26
C ARG A 458 -6.13 12.69 12.57
N ILE A 459 -6.64 11.62 13.19
CA ILE A 459 -6.80 10.30 12.57
C ILE A 459 -8.09 10.25 11.76
N GLN A 460 -9.19 10.93 12.12
CA GLN A 460 -10.27 11.18 11.17
C GLN A 460 -9.79 12.08 10.05
N LYS A 461 -8.96 13.12 10.28
CA LYS A 461 -8.30 13.84 9.18
C LYS A 461 -7.47 12.87 8.35
N ALA A 462 -6.54 12.12 8.93
CA ALA A 462 -5.67 11.21 8.18
C ALA A 462 -6.45 10.10 7.47
N LEU A 463 -7.50 9.52 8.07
CA LEU A 463 -8.38 8.54 7.43
C LEU A 463 -9.36 9.17 6.44
N PHE A 464 -9.85 10.39 6.67
CA PHE A 464 -10.66 11.15 5.72
C PHE A 464 -9.80 11.55 4.51
N TYR A 465 -8.56 12.00 4.75
CA TYR A 465 -7.53 12.24 3.75
C TYR A 465 -7.14 10.95 3.01
N PHE A 466 -7.08 9.80 3.69
CA PHE A 466 -6.67 8.52 3.09
C PHE A 466 -7.81 7.77 2.37
N VAL A 467 -9.06 7.93 2.80
CA VAL A 467 -10.23 7.45 2.02
C VAL A 467 -10.39 8.25 0.73
N MET A 468 -9.84 9.47 0.66
CA MET A 468 -9.72 10.28 -0.56
C MET A 468 -8.43 10.01 -1.36
N MET A 469 -7.55 9.09 -0.91
CA MET A 469 -6.34 8.72 -1.64
C MET A 469 -6.65 7.74 -2.78
N ASP A 470 -7.07 8.30 -3.90
CA ASP A 470 -6.40 7.98 -5.15
C ASP A 470 -5.02 8.64 -5.08
N ASN A 471 -3.94 7.85 -5.16
CA ASN A 471 -2.57 8.36 -5.31
C ASN A 471 -2.52 9.33 -6.50
N GLU A 472 -2.27 10.63 -6.29
CA GLU A 472 -1.84 11.56 -7.36
C GLU A 472 -1.52 12.99 -6.91
N VAL A 473 -2.03 13.50 -5.78
CA VAL A 473 -1.88 14.94 -5.42
C VAL A 473 -0.67 15.23 -4.50
N ASP A 474 0.28 16.08 -4.93
CA ASP A 474 1.49 16.47 -4.17
C ASP A 474 1.12 17.21 -2.88
N VAL A 475 1.89 16.93 -1.80
CA VAL A 475 1.71 17.50 -0.45
C VAL A 475 1.66 19.03 -0.47
N PHE A 476 2.43 19.68 -1.34
CA PHE A 476 2.42 21.13 -1.50
C PHE A 476 1.00 21.67 -1.77
N TYR A 477 0.26 21.08 -2.70
CA TYR A 477 -1.09 21.55 -3.04
C TYR A 477 -2.10 21.29 -1.93
N ARG A 478 -1.89 20.24 -1.14
CA ARG A 478 -2.72 19.93 0.04
C ARG A 478 -2.51 20.93 1.18
N GLU A 479 -1.26 21.31 1.43
CA GLU A 479 -0.91 22.26 2.48
C GLU A 479 -1.12 23.73 2.09
N LEU A 480 -1.17 24.02 0.78
CA LEU A 480 -1.48 25.34 0.25
C LEU A 480 -2.80 25.85 0.86
N PRO A 481 -2.82 26.99 1.57
CA PRO A 481 -4.07 27.64 1.95
C PRO A 481 -4.80 28.07 0.68
N LYS A 482 -6.11 27.88 0.57
CA LYS A 482 -6.87 28.13 -0.67
C LYS A 482 -8.15 28.92 -0.42
N VAL A 483 -8.67 29.54 -1.48
CA VAL A 483 -9.95 30.26 -1.53
C VAL A 483 -10.84 29.52 -2.55
N GLU A 484 -12.04 29.10 -2.13
CA GLU A 484 -13.04 28.48 -3.01
C GLU A 484 -14.20 29.45 -3.20
N LEU A 485 -14.47 29.84 -4.44
CA LEU A 485 -15.55 30.77 -4.76
C LEU A 485 -16.70 30.10 -5.48
N HIS A 486 -16.50 28.94 -6.11
CA HIS A 486 -17.47 28.28 -6.98
C HIS A 486 -17.81 26.87 -6.48
N ALA A 487 -18.63 26.82 -5.43
CA ALA A 487 -19.05 25.57 -4.81
C ALA A 487 -20.57 25.52 -4.59
N HIS A 488 -21.31 24.84 -5.47
CA HIS A 488 -22.73 24.60 -5.23
C HIS A 488 -22.90 23.50 -4.18
N LEU A 489 -23.74 23.76 -3.19
CA LEU A 489 -23.98 22.83 -2.09
C LEU A 489 -24.40 21.45 -2.58
N ASN A 490 -25.38 21.38 -3.48
CA ASN A 490 -25.88 20.10 -4.01
C ASN A 490 -24.89 19.43 -4.97
N GLY A 491 -24.01 20.17 -5.64
CA GLY A 491 -22.97 19.59 -6.49
C GLY A 491 -21.71 19.17 -5.73
N SER A 492 -21.52 19.71 -4.52
CA SER A 492 -20.36 19.44 -3.67
C SER A 492 -20.53 18.23 -2.74
N VAL A 493 -21.70 17.57 -2.76
CA VAL A 493 -21.97 16.42 -1.87
C VAL A 493 -21.09 15.23 -2.25
N SER A 494 -20.25 14.80 -1.33
CA SER A 494 -19.32 13.69 -1.53
C SER A 494 -20.03 12.32 -1.51
N CYS A 495 -19.40 11.31 -2.12
CA CYS A 495 -19.89 9.93 -2.08
C CYS A 495 -20.15 9.42 -0.63
N PRO A 496 -19.24 9.63 0.34
CA PRO A 496 -19.50 9.25 1.74
C PRO A 496 -20.75 9.91 2.32
N THR A 497 -21.00 11.19 2.00
CA THR A 497 -22.19 11.91 2.48
C THR A 497 -23.46 11.38 1.79
N ILE A 498 -23.38 11.07 0.50
CA ILE A 498 -24.47 10.41 -0.25
C ILE A 498 -24.80 9.03 0.37
N GLU A 499 -23.81 8.23 0.74
CA GLU A 499 -24.02 6.93 1.39
C GLU A 499 -24.75 7.05 2.75
N LYS A 500 -24.41 8.09 3.55
CA LYS A 500 -25.15 8.40 4.79
C LYS A 500 -26.61 8.73 4.49
N LEU A 501 -26.88 9.53 3.46
CA LEU A 501 -28.24 9.91 3.06
C LEU A 501 -29.05 8.69 2.56
N ILE A 502 -28.43 7.84 1.72
CA ILE A 502 -29.05 6.60 1.23
C ILE A 502 -29.40 5.67 2.40
N SER A 503 -28.51 5.54 3.38
CA SER A 503 -28.75 4.72 4.57
C SER A 503 -29.93 5.21 5.42
N ARG A 504 -30.19 6.52 5.43
CA ARG A 504 -31.36 7.12 6.11
C ARG A 504 -32.65 6.96 5.30
N LYS A 505 -32.56 6.78 3.97
CA LYS A 505 -33.71 6.69 3.05
C LYS A 505 -33.66 5.41 2.19
N PRO A 506 -33.67 4.21 2.81
CA PRO A 506 -33.53 2.94 2.08
C PRO A 506 -34.69 2.67 1.10
N HIS A 507 -35.83 3.35 1.28
CA HIS A 507 -37.01 3.22 0.42
C HIS A 507 -36.82 3.81 -1.00
N LEU A 508 -35.80 4.64 -1.23
CA LEU A 508 -35.55 5.28 -2.53
C LEU A 508 -34.83 4.37 -3.55
N ASN A 509 -34.29 3.21 -3.13
CA ASN A 509 -33.64 2.21 -4.01
C ASN A 509 -32.59 2.78 -4.99
N ILE A 510 -31.75 3.71 -4.54
CA ILE A 510 -30.72 4.37 -5.36
C ILE A 510 -29.47 3.48 -5.46
N GLY A 511 -29.05 3.14 -6.69
CA GLY A 511 -27.83 2.36 -6.95
C GLY A 511 -26.55 3.21 -6.93
N HIS A 512 -25.41 2.61 -6.54
CA HIS A 512 -24.13 3.35 -6.34
C HIS A 512 -23.58 4.02 -7.61
N GLY A 513 -23.86 3.49 -8.81
CA GLY A 513 -23.37 4.04 -10.09
C GLY A 513 -24.08 5.31 -10.61
N MET A 514 -25.00 5.90 -9.82
CA MET A 514 -25.82 7.06 -10.21
C MET A 514 -25.42 8.37 -9.50
N THR A 515 -24.33 8.38 -8.73
CA THR A 515 -24.09 9.40 -7.69
C THR A 515 -22.87 10.30 -7.93
N ALA A 516 -21.95 9.92 -8.81
CA ALA A 516 -20.78 10.72 -9.18
C ALA A 516 -20.19 10.31 -10.56
N ILE A 517 -19.37 11.17 -11.16
CA ILE A 517 -18.66 10.90 -12.43
C ILE A 517 -17.23 10.44 -12.13
N GLY A 518 -17.02 9.13 -12.17
CA GLY A 518 -15.75 8.49 -11.84
C GLY A 518 -14.57 8.86 -12.76
N LYS A 519 -13.36 8.52 -12.30
CA LYS A 519 -12.09 8.79 -13.00
C LYS A 519 -12.08 8.12 -14.39
N GLY A 520 -11.86 8.91 -15.44
CA GLY A 520 -11.83 8.44 -16.84
C GLY A 520 -13.18 8.37 -17.57
N GLN A 521 -14.30 8.66 -16.91
CA GLN A 521 -15.61 8.72 -17.56
C GLN A 521 -15.90 10.13 -18.08
N ARG A 522 -16.24 10.26 -19.37
CA ARG A 522 -16.80 11.48 -19.97
C ARG A 522 -18.31 11.32 -20.09
N ARG A 523 -19.06 12.32 -19.65
CA ARG A 523 -20.53 12.35 -19.73
C ARG A 523 -20.99 13.65 -20.36
N THR A 524 -22.21 13.70 -20.91
CA THR A 524 -22.79 14.96 -21.40
C THR A 524 -23.34 15.79 -20.22
N LEU A 525 -23.56 17.09 -20.41
CA LEU A 525 -24.21 17.96 -19.41
C LEU A 525 -25.55 17.37 -18.94
N ASP A 526 -26.34 16.79 -19.84
CA ASP A 526 -27.62 16.12 -19.53
C ASP A 526 -27.48 14.96 -18.54
N GLU A 527 -26.40 14.18 -18.63
CA GLU A 527 -26.13 13.08 -17.71
C GLU A 527 -25.65 13.58 -16.35
N CYS A 528 -24.97 14.73 -16.29
CA CYS A 528 -24.63 15.42 -15.04
C CYS A 528 -25.90 15.88 -14.31
N PHE A 529 -26.89 16.41 -15.05
CA PHE A 529 -28.18 16.81 -14.49
C PHE A 529 -28.99 15.66 -13.87
N GLN A 530 -28.76 14.41 -14.28
CA GLN A 530 -29.41 13.25 -13.63
C GLN A 530 -28.87 13.01 -12.22
N VAL A 531 -27.59 13.29 -11.96
CA VAL A 531 -26.99 13.18 -10.62
C VAL A 531 -27.64 14.18 -9.66
N PHE A 532 -27.87 15.41 -10.11
CA PHE A 532 -28.56 16.43 -9.32
C PHE A 532 -29.99 16.04 -8.93
N LYS A 533 -30.73 15.34 -9.80
CA LYS A 533 -32.07 14.83 -9.46
C LYS A 533 -32.03 13.83 -8.32
N VAL A 534 -31.02 12.95 -8.29
CA VAL A 534 -30.82 11.98 -7.21
C VAL A 534 -30.50 12.72 -5.90
N ILE A 535 -29.60 13.71 -5.94
CA ILE A 535 -29.24 14.51 -4.76
C ILE A 535 -30.44 15.30 -4.24
N HIS A 536 -31.27 15.86 -5.11
CA HIS A 536 -32.48 16.57 -4.71
C HIS A 536 -33.50 15.66 -4.02
N GLN A 537 -33.65 14.41 -4.46
CA GLN A 537 -34.49 13.40 -3.78
C GLN A 537 -33.92 12.98 -2.43
N LEU A 538 -32.60 12.92 -2.31
CA LEU A 538 -31.93 12.56 -1.07
C LEU A 538 -31.93 13.69 -0.04
N VAL A 539 -32.00 14.95 -0.48
CA VAL A 539 -31.93 16.14 0.37
C VAL A 539 -33.26 16.89 0.28
N ASP A 540 -34.25 16.50 1.07
CA ASP A 540 -35.60 17.10 1.04
C ASP A 540 -36.09 17.56 2.43
N THR A 541 -35.29 17.37 3.49
CA THR A 541 -35.57 17.88 4.85
C THR A 541 -34.50 18.86 5.32
N GLU A 542 -34.84 19.69 6.32
CA GLU A 542 -33.88 20.58 7.00
C GLU A 542 -32.72 19.79 7.65
N GLU A 543 -32.98 18.59 8.16
CA GLU A 543 -31.94 17.74 8.75
C GLU A 543 -30.92 17.27 7.70
N ASP A 544 -31.38 16.96 6.49
CA ASP A 544 -30.50 16.57 5.39
C ASP A 544 -29.67 17.75 4.91
N ILE A 545 -30.28 18.94 4.77
CA ILE A 545 -29.57 20.16 4.38
C ILE A 545 -28.51 20.51 5.41
N LEU A 546 -28.84 20.43 6.71
CA LEU A 546 -27.91 20.69 7.80
C LEU A 546 -26.72 19.73 7.74
N MET A 547 -26.98 18.43 7.55
CA MET A 547 -25.94 17.40 7.41
C MET A 547 -25.04 17.68 6.22
N VAL A 548 -25.62 17.90 5.04
CA VAL A 548 -24.89 18.11 3.79
C VAL A 548 -24.05 19.39 3.85
N ALA A 549 -24.62 20.51 4.31
CA ALA A 549 -23.88 21.76 4.43
C ALA A 549 -22.74 21.65 5.45
N THR A 550 -22.97 20.98 6.58
CA THR A 550 -21.94 20.76 7.60
C THR A 550 -20.80 19.90 7.05
N ASP A 551 -21.13 18.79 6.40
CA ASP A 551 -20.14 17.89 5.82
C ASP A 551 -19.35 18.64 4.74
N VAL A 552 -19.99 19.22 3.72
CA VAL A 552 -19.32 19.97 2.63
C VAL A 552 -18.35 21.03 3.16
N ILE A 553 -18.75 21.84 4.15
CA ILE A 553 -17.87 22.86 4.76
C ILE A 553 -16.63 22.21 5.39
N LYS A 554 -16.82 21.11 6.15
CA LYS A 554 -15.72 20.38 6.79
C LYS A 554 -14.77 19.76 5.78
N GLU A 555 -15.29 19.27 4.65
CA GLU A 555 -14.47 18.69 3.59
C GLU A 555 -13.61 19.75 2.89
N PHE A 556 -14.15 20.92 2.57
CA PHE A 556 -13.36 22.02 2.02
C PHE A 556 -12.30 22.50 3.01
N ALA A 557 -12.65 22.62 4.30
CA ALA A 557 -11.68 22.97 5.34
C ALA A 557 -10.56 21.92 5.46
N ALA A 558 -10.91 20.64 5.34
CA ALA A 558 -9.94 19.56 5.30
C ALA A 558 -9.02 19.70 4.07
N ASP A 559 -9.54 20.04 2.90
CA ASP A 559 -8.72 20.30 1.71
C ASP A 559 -7.86 21.59 1.80
N GLY A 560 -7.79 22.25 2.95
CA GLY A 560 -6.94 23.44 3.16
C GLY A 560 -7.57 24.75 2.74
N VAL A 561 -8.85 24.74 2.35
CA VAL A 561 -9.61 25.96 2.05
C VAL A 561 -9.82 26.79 3.32
N LYS A 562 -9.44 28.06 3.28
CA LYS A 562 -9.56 29.00 4.41
C LYS A 562 -10.72 29.97 4.25
N TYR A 563 -11.23 30.13 3.03
CA TYR A 563 -12.41 30.93 2.73
C TYR A 563 -13.26 30.27 1.65
N LEU A 564 -14.57 30.16 1.89
CA LEU A 564 -15.54 29.48 1.03
C LEU A 564 -16.77 30.36 0.79
N GLU A 565 -17.12 30.59 -0.47
CA GLU A 565 -18.44 31.13 -0.86
C GLU A 565 -19.34 29.99 -1.34
N LEU A 566 -20.10 29.43 -0.40
CA LEU A 566 -21.04 28.36 -0.69
C LEU A 566 -22.27 28.94 -1.39
N ARG A 567 -22.74 28.29 -2.46
CA ARG A 567 -23.92 28.74 -3.21
C ARG A 567 -24.97 27.65 -3.28
N SER A 568 -26.25 28.02 -3.25
CA SER A 568 -27.34 27.06 -3.46
C SER A 568 -28.65 27.73 -3.83
N THR A 569 -29.44 27.06 -4.67
CA THR A 569 -30.81 27.46 -5.00
C THR A 569 -31.74 27.07 -3.86
N PRO A 570 -32.44 28.01 -3.21
CA PRO A 570 -33.43 27.69 -2.18
C PRO A 570 -34.55 26.84 -2.76
N ARG A 571 -34.87 25.72 -2.08
CA ARG A 571 -35.92 24.80 -2.50
C ARG A 571 -37.10 24.80 -1.53
N GLU A 572 -38.25 24.40 -2.05
CA GLU A 572 -39.48 24.17 -1.31
C GLU A 572 -39.98 22.75 -1.60
N GLU A 573 -40.30 21.99 -0.56
CA GLU A 573 -40.78 20.61 -0.67
C GLU A 573 -42.04 20.43 0.18
N LYS A 574 -43.18 20.23 -0.50
CA LYS A 574 -44.50 20.24 0.14
C LYS A 574 -44.73 19.06 1.07
N HIS A 575 -44.12 17.90 0.78
CA HIS A 575 -44.30 16.68 1.58
C HIS A 575 -43.54 16.70 2.89
N THR A 576 -42.39 17.38 2.95
CA THR A 576 -41.59 17.54 4.18
C THR A 576 -41.88 18.85 4.90
N GLY A 577 -42.53 19.81 4.24
CA GLY A 577 -42.77 21.15 4.77
C GLY A 577 -41.57 22.08 4.68
N LEU A 578 -40.53 21.70 3.94
CA LEU A 578 -39.35 22.53 3.70
C LEU A 578 -39.75 23.76 2.87
N THR A 579 -39.37 24.95 3.34
CA THR A 579 -39.64 26.22 2.64
C THR A 579 -38.33 26.83 2.14
N LYS A 580 -38.39 27.71 1.12
CA LYS A 580 -37.20 28.45 0.66
C LYS A 580 -36.52 29.24 1.79
N LYS A 581 -37.32 29.80 2.71
CA LYS A 581 -36.81 30.53 3.88
C LYS A 581 -36.09 29.59 4.85
N SER A 582 -36.74 28.49 5.24
CA SER A 582 -36.14 27.56 6.20
C SER A 582 -34.95 26.81 5.63
N TYR A 583 -34.88 26.63 4.30
CA TYR A 583 -33.69 26.17 3.58
C TYR A 583 -32.48 27.07 3.86
N ILE A 584 -32.62 28.39 3.63
CA ILE A 584 -31.54 29.36 3.84
C ILE A 584 -31.16 29.43 5.32
N GLU A 585 -32.14 29.45 6.23
CA GLU A 585 -31.89 29.42 7.68
C GLU A 585 -31.08 28.19 8.11
N THR A 586 -31.37 27.04 7.51
CA THR A 586 -30.67 25.79 7.77
C THR A 586 -29.23 25.81 7.28
N VAL A 587 -28.95 26.36 6.10
CA VAL A 587 -27.58 26.53 5.61
C VAL A 587 -26.80 27.51 6.50
N ILE A 588 -27.41 28.63 6.90
CA ILE A 588 -26.81 29.58 7.84
C ILE A 588 -26.53 28.92 9.19
N LYS A 589 -27.44 28.06 9.67
CA LYS A 589 -27.25 27.28 10.89
C LYS A 589 -26.04 26.35 10.78
N ALA A 590 -25.86 25.65 9.64
CA ALA A 590 -24.69 24.82 9.37
C ALA A 590 -23.39 25.64 9.42
N ILE A 591 -23.37 26.81 8.77
CA ILE A 591 -22.20 27.71 8.78
C ILE A 591 -21.85 28.15 10.21
N LYS A 592 -22.85 28.59 10.99
CA LYS A 592 -22.66 28.99 12.39
C LYS A 592 -22.19 27.82 13.26
N GLN A 593 -22.72 26.63 13.02
CA GLN A 593 -22.33 25.41 13.73
C GLN A 593 -20.85 25.09 13.47
N CYS A 594 -20.40 25.02 12.21
CA CYS A 594 -19.00 24.79 11.86
C CYS A 594 -18.06 25.84 12.49
N LYS A 595 -18.47 27.11 12.49
CA LYS A 595 -17.72 28.18 13.17
C LYS A 595 -17.61 27.95 14.68
N SER A 596 -18.70 27.55 15.32
CA SER A 596 -18.71 27.26 16.77
C SER A 596 -17.90 26.02 17.15
N GLU A 597 -17.80 25.05 16.24
CA GLU A 597 -16.99 23.84 16.39
C GLU A 597 -15.49 24.10 16.12
N GLY A 598 -15.11 25.33 15.74
CA GLY A 598 -13.72 25.71 15.51
C GLY A 598 -13.14 25.17 14.20
N VAL A 599 -13.98 24.88 13.20
CA VAL A 599 -13.52 24.49 11.87
C VAL A 599 -12.75 25.66 11.24
N ASP A 600 -11.52 25.40 10.78
CA ASP A 600 -10.57 26.42 10.29
C ASP A 600 -10.88 26.91 8.87
N ILE A 601 -12.08 27.47 8.66
CA ILE A 601 -12.58 28.02 7.40
C ILE A 601 -13.57 29.16 7.68
N ASP A 602 -13.49 30.23 6.91
CA ASP A 602 -14.51 31.30 6.93
C ASP A 602 -15.49 31.12 5.77
N VAL A 603 -16.78 31.01 6.05
CA VAL A 603 -17.81 30.65 5.06
C VAL A 603 -18.81 31.78 4.87
N ARG A 604 -19.13 32.08 3.61
CA ARG A 604 -20.20 32.99 3.19
C ARG A 604 -21.16 32.26 2.28
N PHE A 605 -22.37 32.81 2.15
CA PHE A 605 -23.44 32.18 1.39
C PHE A 605 -23.95 33.10 0.27
N LEU A 606 -24.07 32.54 -0.92
CA LEU A 606 -24.72 33.16 -2.08
C LEU A 606 -26.02 32.43 -2.37
N VAL A 607 -27.12 33.19 -2.45
CA VAL A 607 -28.42 32.62 -2.79
C VAL A 607 -28.49 32.51 -4.32
N ALA A 608 -28.67 31.29 -4.85
CA ALA A 608 -28.64 31.08 -6.29
C ALA A 608 -30.03 31.21 -6.92
N ILE A 609 -30.12 31.93 -8.03
CA ILE A 609 -31.26 31.98 -8.93
C ILE A 609 -31.07 30.88 -9.98
N ASP A 610 -32.00 29.93 -10.04
CA ASP A 610 -32.10 28.99 -11.15
C ASP A 610 -32.91 29.63 -12.29
N ARG A 611 -32.23 29.95 -13.39
CA ARG A 611 -32.81 30.65 -14.55
C ARG A 611 -34.02 29.94 -15.16
N ARG A 612 -34.18 28.63 -14.97
CA ARG A 612 -35.29 27.83 -15.50
C ARG A 612 -36.65 28.20 -14.90
N ASN A 613 -36.67 28.84 -13.73
CA ASN A 613 -37.90 29.10 -12.98
C ASN A 613 -38.54 30.47 -13.29
N GLY A 614 -37.98 31.24 -14.22
CA GLY A 614 -38.54 32.50 -14.71
C GLY A 614 -38.39 33.70 -13.76
N THR A 615 -38.86 34.86 -14.23
CA THR A 615 -38.62 36.17 -13.60
C THR A 615 -39.27 36.32 -12.22
N GLU A 616 -40.47 35.80 -12.02
CA GLU A 616 -41.18 35.93 -10.73
C GLU A 616 -40.41 35.23 -9.60
N VAL A 617 -39.95 34.00 -9.85
CA VAL A 617 -39.15 33.22 -8.90
C VAL A 617 -37.78 33.88 -8.67
N ALA A 618 -37.17 34.45 -9.72
CA ALA A 618 -35.95 35.22 -9.58
C ALA A 618 -36.14 36.44 -8.66
N MET A 619 -37.21 37.21 -8.83
CA MET A 619 -37.54 38.37 -7.99
C MET A 619 -37.80 38.00 -6.53
N GLU A 620 -38.48 36.87 -6.29
CA GLU A 620 -38.68 36.31 -4.96
C GLU A 620 -37.33 35.93 -4.31
N THR A 621 -36.45 35.30 -5.07
CA THR A 621 -35.12 34.89 -4.61
C THR A 621 -34.25 36.09 -4.26
N VAL A 622 -34.28 37.16 -5.06
CA VAL A 622 -33.62 38.44 -4.75
C VAL A 622 -34.13 39.02 -3.42
N LYS A 623 -35.45 38.99 -3.20
CA LYS A 623 -36.04 39.49 -1.95
C LYS A 623 -35.58 38.66 -0.75
N LEU A 624 -35.56 37.33 -0.86
CA LEU A 624 -35.04 36.46 0.20
C LEU A 624 -33.57 36.77 0.49
N ALA A 625 -32.73 36.91 -0.54
CA ALA A 625 -31.32 37.25 -0.37
C ALA A 625 -31.12 38.62 0.31
N GLU A 626 -31.93 39.61 -0.05
CA GLU A 626 -31.94 40.94 0.59
C GLU A 626 -32.30 40.83 2.09
N ASP A 627 -33.39 40.13 2.42
CA ASP A 627 -33.83 39.93 3.80
C ASP A 627 -32.75 39.22 4.65
N PHE A 628 -32.09 38.20 4.10
CA PHE A 628 -31.01 37.49 4.79
C PHE A 628 -29.69 38.27 4.82
N MET A 629 -29.37 39.07 3.82
CA MET A 629 -28.20 39.96 3.87
C MET A 629 -28.30 40.93 5.06
N LEU A 630 -29.49 41.49 5.30
CA LEU A 630 -29.74 42.41 6.41
C LEU A 630 -29.79 41.72 7.79
N SER A 631 -30.17 40.45 7.86
CA SER A 631 -30.41 39.74 9.13
C SER A 631 -29.32 38.72 9.52
N SER A 632 -28.39 38.39 8.62
CA SER A 632 -27.41 37.32 8.83
C SER A 632 -26.04 37.75 9.35
N ASP A 633 -25.87 39.04 9.70
CA ASP A 633 -24.59 39.61 10.19
C ASP A 633 -23.41 39.39 9.21
N GLY A 634 -23.67 39.67 7.93
CA GLY A 634 -22.66 39.58 6.87
C GLY A 634 -22.32 38.15 6.40
N LEU A 635 -23.18 37.15 6.68
CA LEU A 635 -23.01 35.79 6.15
C LEU A 635 -23.54 35.65 4.73
N VAL A 636 -24.70 36.25 4.42
CA VAL A 636 -25.25 36.29 3.05
C VAL A 636 -24.75 37.55 2.37
N LEU A 637 -24.02 37.39 1.26
CA LEU A 637 -23.31 38.50 0.60
C LEU A 637 -23.86 38.86 -0.78
N GLY A 638 -24.56 37.93 -1.43
CA GLY A 638 -24.88 38.12 -2.82
C GLY A 638 -25.75 37.02 -3.41
N LEU A 639 -25.85 37.12 -4.73
CA LEU A 639 -26.57 36.21 -5.58
C LEU A 639 -25.62 35.51 -6.54
N ASP A 640 -25.97 34.27 -6.80
CA ASP A 640 -25.47 33.49 -7.91
C ASP A 640 -26.56 33.37 -8.98
N LEU A 641 -26.22 33.48 -10.27
CA LEU A 641 -27.12 33.12 -11.36
C LEU A 641 -26.60 31.87 -12.05
N SER A 642 -27.31 30.76 -11.87
CA SER A 642 -26.96 29.43 -12.38
C SER A 642 -28.17 28.78 -13.07
N GLY A 643 -28.10 27.45 -13.27
CA GLY A 643 -29.10 26.69 -14.03
C GLY A 643 -28.77 26.58 -15.51
N ASP A 644 -29.57 25.79 -16.24
CA ASP A 644 -29.30 25.44 -17.65
C ASP A 644 -29.29 26.69 -18.56
N PRO A 645 -28.14 27.09 -19.10
CA PRO A 645 -28.00 28.29 -19.93
C PRO A 645 -28.80 28.24 -21.24
N THR A 646 -29.29 27.06 -21.64
CA THR A 646 -30.12 26.90 -22.85
C THR A 646 -31.61 27.17 -22.60
N VAL A 647 -32.00 27.36 -21.33
CA VAL A 647 -33.40 27.51 -20.91
C VAL A 647 -33.64 28.88 -20.28
N GLY A 648 -34.51 29.68 -20.91
CA GLY A 648 -34.82 31.06 -20.52
C GLY A 648 -33.94 32.08 -21.25
N HIS A 649 -34.35 33.35 -21.24
CA HIS A 649 -33.56 34.44 -21.83
C HIS A 649 -33.00 35.34 -20.73
N GLY A 650 -31.68 35.60 -20.69
CA GLY A 650 -31.05 36.48 -19.71
C GLY A 650 -31.69 37.88 -19.59
N LYS A 651 -32.33 38.36 -20.66
CA LYS A 651 -33.13 39.60 -20.66
C LYS A 651 -34.24 39.59 -19.61
N ASP A 652 -34.90 38.45 -19.41
CA ASP A 652 -36.03 38.31 -18.48
C ASP A 652 -35.57 38.38 -17.02
N LEU A 653 -34.26 38.20 -16.77
CA LEU A 653 -33.65 38.21 -15.43
C LEU A 653 -33.00 39.56 -15.10
N LEU A 654 -32.78 40.44 -16.08
CA LEU A 654 -32.21 41.78 -15.85
C LEU A 654 -32.92 42.59 -14.76
N PRO A 655 -34.28 42.61 -14.66
CA PRO A 655 -34.94 43.35 -13.58
C PRO A 655 -34.56 42.83 -12.19
N ALA A 656 -34.42 41.50 -12.04
CA ALA A 656 -34.03 40.86 -10.80
C ALA A 656 -32.56 41.17 -10.44
N LEU A 657 -31.66 41.06 -11.42
CA LEU A 657 -30.24 41.39 -11.24
C LEU A 657 -30.02 42.87 -10.93
N GLN A 658 -30.74 43.76 -11.61
CA GLN A 658 -30.68 45.20 -11.34
C GLN A 658 -31.18 45.52 -9.94
N LYS A 659 -32.29 44.90 -9.51
CA LYS A 659 -32.79 45.05 -8.13
C LYS A 659 -31.75 44.59 -7.12
N ALA A 660 -31.17 43.42 -7.32
CA ALA A 660 -30.15 42.88 -6.42
C ALA A 660 -28.96 43.83 -6.24
N LYS A 661 -28.44 44.36 -7.36
CA LYS A 661 -27.34 45.34 -7.33
C LYS A 661 -27.73 46.63 -6.62
N ASN A 662 -28.96 47.12 -6.82
CA ASN A 662 -29.46 48.31 -6.13
C ASN A 662 -29.59 48.11 -4.62
N CYS A 663 -29.86 46.88 -4.17
CA CYS A 663 -29.92 46.52 -2.75
C CYS A 663 -28.53 46.24 -2.15
N GLY A 664 -27.46 46.27 -2.95
CA GLY A 664 -26.08 46.06 -2.50
C GLY A 664 -25.62 44.59 -2.51
N LEU A 665 -26.44 43.66 -3.01
CA LEU A 665 -26.04 42.26 -3.18
C LEU A 665 -24.97 42.15 -4.27
N LYS A 666 -23.94 41.37 -3.99
CA LYS A 666 -22.90 41.02 -4.96
C LYS A 666 -23.40 40.02 -6.00
N LEU A 667 -22.95 40.15 -7.25
CA LEU A 667 -23.41 39.30 -8.35
C LEU A 667 -22.28 38.40 -8.88
N SER A 668 -22.47 37.09 -8.77
CA SER A 668 -21.72 36.09 -9.52
C SER A 668 -22.62 35.51 -10.60
N LEU A 669 -22.26 35.65 -11.88
CA LEU A 669 -23.11 35.17 -12.98
C LEU A 669 -22.37 34.12 -13.80
N HIS A 670 -23.04 33.00 -14.03
CA HIS A 670 -22.62 32.01 -15.02
C HIS A 670 -22.87 32.56 -16.43
N LEU A 671 -21.80 32.98 -17.11
CA LEU A 671 -21.85 33.62 -18.43
C LEU A 671 -20.94 32.90 -19.41
N SER A 672 -21.36 32.86 -20.67
CA SER A 672 -20.59 32.27 -21.78
C SER A 672 -20.10 30.85 -21.45
N GLU A 673 -20.97 30.00 -20.89
CA GLU A 673 -20.65 28.63 -20.50
C GLU A 673 -20.83 27.63 -21.63
N VAL A 674 -21.70 27.95 -22.59
CA VAL A 674 -21.98 27.13 -23.77
C VAL A 674 -21.79 27.94 -25.05
N PRO A 675 -21.55 27.29 -26.21
CA PRO A 675 -21.43 27.97 -27.48
C PRO A 675 -22.66 28.83 -27.82
N SER A 676 -22.46 29.86 -28.65
CA SER A 676 -23.54 30.68 -29.23
C SER A 676 -24.33 31.57 -28.25
N GLN A 677 -23.79 31.90 -27.07
CA GLN A 677 -24.41 32.83 -26.11
C GLN A 677 -23.93 34.28 -26.20
N LEU A 678 -23.44 34.72 -27.37
CA LEU A 678 -22.81 36.04 -27.52
C LEU A 678 -23.75 37.19 -27.16
N GLU A 679 -24.99 37.19 -27.68
CA GLU A 679 -25.96 38.26 -27.45
C GLU A 679 -26.38 38.34 -25.97
N GLU A 680 -26.61 37.19 -25.34
CA GLU A 680 -26.97 37.13 -23.92
C GLU A 680 -25.81 37.57 -23.02
N SER A 681 -24.60 37.12 -23.32
CA SER A 681 -23.40 37.50 -22.56
C SER A 681 -23.14 39.01 -22.69
N ASP A 682 -23.31 39.57 -23.90
CA ASP A 682 -23.15 40.99 -24.13
C ASP A 682 -24.19 41.82 -23.37
N LEU A 683 -25.45 41.36 -23.37
CA LEU A 683 -26.55 41.98 -22.64
C LEU A 683 -26.33 41.94 -21.12
N LEU A 684 -25.92 40.80 -20.57
CA LEU A 684 -25.69 40.65 -19.13
C LEU A 684 -24.45 41.42 -18.67
N LEU A 685 -23.44 41.61 -19.53
CA LEU A 685 -22.27 42.44 -19.22
C LEU A 685 -22.56 43.95 -19.23
N ASP A 686 -23.64 44.41 -19.86
CA ASP A 686 -24.08 45.81 -19.74
C ASP A 686 -24.54 46.15 -18.31
N LEU A 687 -24.93 45.14 -17.53
CA LEU A 687 -25.06 45.21 -16.09
C LEU A 687 -23.90 44.42 -15.44
N PRO A 688 -22.68 45.00 -15.36
CA PRO A 688 -21.47 44.22 -15.10
C PRO A 688 -21.57 43.48 -13.74
N PRO A 689 -21.40 42.15 -13.72
CA PRO A 689 -21.37 41.39 -12.48
C PRO A 689 -20.09 41.66 -11.68
N ASP A 690 -20.10 41.29 -10.40
CA ASP A 690 -18.90 41.38 -9.58
C ASP A 690 -17.92 40.22 -9.87
N ARG A 691 -18.41 39.05 -10.32
CA ARG A 691 -17.62 37.93 -10.84
C ARG A 691 -18.34 37.15 -11.94
N ILE A 692 -17.58 36.43 -12.76
CA ILE A 692 -18.09 35.53 -13.80
C ILE A 692 -17.73 34.08 -13.45
N GLY A 693 -18.74 33.22 -13.41
CA GLY A 693 -18.59 31.77 -13.32
C GLY A 693 -18.24 31.16 -14.68
N HIS A 694 -17.22 30.31 -14.71
CA HIS A 694 -16.63 29.66 -15.90
C HIS A 694 -16.12 30.64 -16.97
N GLY A 695 -17.00 31.28 -17.75
CA GLY A 695 -16.57 32.19 -18.82
C GLY A 695 -15.86 31.52 -20.00
N THR A 696 -16.10 30.22 -20.22
CA THR A 696 -15.35 29.38 -21.18
C THR A 696 -15.35 29.93 -22.60
N PHE A 697 -16.48 30.48 -23.03
CA PHE A 697 -16.73 30.99 -24.38
C PHE A 697 -16.63 32.52 -24.47
N LEU A 698 -15.89 33.20 -23.57
CA LEU A 698 -15.69 34.66 -23.64
C LEU A 698 -14.71 35.06 -24.76
N HIS A 699 -13.63 34.31 -24.93
CA HIS A 699 -12.54 34.66 -25.84
C HIS A 699 -12.82 34.16 -27.28
N PRO A 700 -12.45 34.92 -28.34
CA PRO A 700 -12.67 34.52 -29.74
C PRO A 700 -12.18 33.10 -30.09
N ALA A 701 -11.04 32.68 -29.55
CA ALA A 701 -10.48 31.35 -29.80
C ALA A 701 -11.36 30.19 -29.28
N MET A 702 -12.27 30.48 -28.34
CA MET A 702 -13.19 29.51 -27.77
C MET A 702 -14.62 29.66 -28.31
N GLY A 703 -14.88 30.58 -29.25
CA GLY A 703 -16.24 30.86 -29.76
C GLY A 703 -16.89 32.14 -29.20
N GLY A 704 -16.11 32.95 -28.45
CA GLY A 704 -16.49 34.26 -27.94
C GLY A 704 -16.26 35.42 -28.91
N SER A 705 -16.09 36.63 -28.38
CA SER A 705 -15.75 37.82 -29.18
C SER A 705 -14.77 38.75 -28.46
N GLN A 706 -14.01 39.55 -29.23
CA GLN A 706 -13.07 40.50 -28.64
C GLN A 706 -13.80 41.57 -27.82
N GLY A 707 -15.01 41.96 -28.23
CA GLY A 707 -15.83 42.91 -27.49
C GLY A 707 -16.21 42.41 -26.09
N LEU A 708 -16.47 41.11 -25.92
CA LEU A 708 -16.72 40.51 -24.60
C LEU A 708 -15.47 40.56 -23.72
N VAL A 709 -14.31 40.20 -24.29
CA VAL A 709 -13.01 40.29 -23.59
C VAL A 709 -12.74 41.73 -23.15
N ASP A 710 -12.94 42.70 -24.04
CA ASP A 710 -12.72 44.12 -23.76
C ASP A 710 -13.65 44.63 -22.65
N LYS A 711 -14.93 44.20 -22.62
CA LYS A 711 -15.86 44.52 -21.52
C LYS A 711 -15.37 43.93 -20.19
N VAL A 712 -14.99 42.65 -20.16
CA VAL A 712 -14.50 41.96 -18.95
C VAL A 712 -13.24 42.63 -18.39
N VAL A 713 -12.28 42.98 -19.25
CA VAL A 713 -11.04 43.66 -18.87
C VAL A 713 -11.31 45.10 -18.42
N LYS A 714 -12.13 45.85 -19.16
CA LYS A 714 -12.49 47.25 -18.83
C LYS A 714 -13.12 47.37 -17.45
N HIS A 715 -13.95 46.41 -17.07
CA HIS A 715 -14.62 46.37 -15.78
C HIS A 715 -13.83 45.61 -14.70
N ASN A 716 -12.66 45.05 -15.05
CA ASN A 716 -11.81 44.24 -14.17
C ASN A 716 -12.58 43.13 -13.44
N ILE A 717 -13.44 42.42 -14.17
CA ILE A 717 -14.35 41.41 -13.60
C ILE A 717 -13.58 40.09 -13.41
N PRO A 718 -13.38 39.60 -12.17
CA PRO A 718 -12.68 38.34 -11.94
C PRO A 718 -13.42 37.13 -12.51
N LEU A 719 -12.63 36.11 -12.89
CA LEU A 719 -13.13 34.86 -13.45
C LEU A 719 -12.93 33.69 -12.48
N GLU A 720 -13.97 32.90 -12.28
CA GLU A 720 -13.95 31.63 -11.55
C GLU A 720 -13.73 30.49 -12.56
N LEU A 721 -12.57 29.82 -12.48
CA LEU A 721 -12.06 28.92 -13.51
C LEU A 721 -11.98 27.49 -12.98
N CYS A 722 -12.68 26.56 -13.62
CA CYS A 722 -12.91 25.19 -13.12
C CYS A 722 -12.44 24.16 -14.13
N LEU A 723 -11.18 23.72 -14.04
CA LEU A 723 -10.53 22.95 -15.10
C LEU A 723 -11.18 21.58 -15.28
N THR A 724 -11.40 20.85 -14.18
CA THR A 724 -11.98 19.50 -14.25
C THR A 724 -13.41 19.52 -14.74
N SER A 725 -14.27 20.41 -14.22
CA SER A 725 -15.65 20.47 -14.66
C SER A 725 -15.75 20.91 -16.13
N ASN A 726 -14.91 21.84 -16.58
CA ASN A 726 -14.90 22.26 -17.99
C ASN A 726 -14.48 21.14 -18.94
N VAL A 727 -13.52 20.29 -18.56
CA VAL A 727 -13.10 19.13 -19.38
C VAL A 727 -14.09 17.97 -19.29
N LYS A 728 -14.59 17.63 -18.10
CA LYS A 728 -15.57 16.55 -17.91
C LYS A 728 -16.93 16.89 -18.52
N GLY A 729 -17.34 18.15 -18.43
CA GLY A 729 -18.54 18.71 -19.06
C GLY A 729 -18.39 19.00 -20.54
N GLN A 730 -17.24 18.70 -21.14
CA GLN A 730 -16.96 18.81 -22.59
C GLN A 730 -17.04 20.23 -23.16
N THR A 731 -17.04 21.26 -22.31
CA THR A 731 -16.89 22.66 -22.74
C THR A 731 -15.47 22.95 -23.24
N VAL A 732 -14.48 22.17 -22.77
CA VAL A 732 -13.08 22.20 -23.22
C VAL A 732 -12.61 20.77 -23.50
N ALA A 733 -11.89 20.55 -24.59
CA ALA A 733 -11.50 19.20 -25.01
C ALA A 733 -10.37 18.58 -24.15
N ARG A 734 -9.40 19.39 -23.73
CA ARG A 734 -8.22 18.98 -22.94
C ARG A 734 -7.83 20.11 -21.99
N TYR A 735 -7.19 19.77 -20.86
CA TYR A 735 -6.69 20.77 -19.92
C TYR A 735 -5.77 21.81 -20.58
N SER A 736 -4.91 21.38 -21.52
CA SER A 736 -4.01 22.29 -22.26
C SER A 736 -4.72 23.36 -23.10
N ASP A 737 -5.98 23.10 -23.45
CA ASP A 737 -6.81 23.99 -24.27
C ASP A 737 -7.68 24.92 -23.39
N HIS A 738 -7.55 24.82 -22.07
CA HIS A 738 -8.36 25.60 -21.13
C HIS A 738 -8.00 27.09 -21.19
N HIS A 739 -9.03 27.94 -21.22
CA HIS A 739 -8.89 29.39 -21.37
C HIS A 739 -8.21 30.09 -20.18
N PHE A 740 -7.98 29.38 -19.07
CA PHE A 740 -7.15 29.82 -17.93
C PHE A 740 -5.82 30.42 -18.40
N LYS A 741 -5.12 29.76 -19.33
CA LYS A 741 -3.81 30.20 -19.81
C LYS A 741 -3.84 31.62 -20.36
N HIS A 742 -4.88 31.96 -21.12
CA HIS A 742 -5.01 33.28 -21.74
C HIS A 742 -5.16 34.38 -20.68
N TRP A 743 -6.11 34.22 -19.77
CA TRP A 743 -6.38 35.19 -18.72
C TRP A 743 -5.22 35.34 -17.74
N TYR A 744 -4.59 34.22 -17.38
CA TYR A 744 -3.38 34.20 -16.54
C TYR A 744 -2.22 34.96 -17.20
N GLN A 745 -1.95 34.74 -18.48
CA GLN A 745 -0.88 35.43 -19.21
C GLN A 745 -1.13 36.93 -19.37
N MET A 746 -2.39 37.36 -19.41
CA MET A 746 -2.77 38.77 -19.40
C MET A 746 -2.65 39.42 -18.01
N GLY A 747 -2.48 38.63 -16.95
CA GLY A 747 -2.51 39.12 -15.57
C GLY A 747 -3.91 39.54 -15.11
N HIS A 748 -4.96 39.04 -15.76
CA HIS A 748 -6.35 39.33 -15.39
C HIS A 748 -6.75 38.53 -14.15
N PRO A 749 -7.55 39.08 -13.21
CA PRO A 749 -7.96 38.38 -11.99
C PRO A 749 -8.65 37.04 -12.28
N SER A 750 -8.00 35.96 -11.86
CA SER A 750 -8.38 34.58 -12.17
C SER A 750 -8.30 33.74 -10.91
N VAL A 751 -9.37 33.04 -10.57
CA VAL A 751 -9.47 32.19 -9.38
C VAL A 751 -9.70 30.75 -9.83
N ILE A 752 -8.86 29.83 -9.38
CA ILE A 752 -9.07 28.40 -9.60
C ILE A 752 -10.12 27.92 -8.60
N CYS A 753 -11.14 27.22 -9.10
CA CYS A 753 -12.26 26.71 -8.31
C CYS A 753 -12.57 25.25 -8.72
N THR A 754 -13.30 24.52 -7.87
CA THR A 754 -13.69 23.13 -8.17
C THR A 754 -14.88 23.01 -9.10
N ASP A 755 -15.94 23.79 -8.82
CA ASP A 755 -17.30 23.59 -9.35
C ASP A 755 -17.81 22.15 -9.17
N ASP A 756 -18.81 21.99 -8.31
CA ASP A 756 -19.47 20.71 -8.05
C ASP A 756 -18.52 19.54 -7.78
N LYS A 757 -17.62 19.74 -6.80
CA LYS A 757 -16.55 18.79 -6.42
C LYS A 757 -17.00 17.34 -6.23
N GLY A 758 -18.23 17.13 -5.75
CA GLY A 758 -18.81 15.81 -5.51
C GLY A 758 -19.19 15.13 -6.82
N VAL A 759 -19.90 15.85 -7.69
CA VAL A 759 -20.33 15.36 -9.01
C VAL A 759 -19.12 15.05 -9.88
N PHE A 760 -18.14 15.96 -9.93
CA PHE A 760 -16.94 15.80 -10.75
C PHE A 760 -15.81 15.03 -10.07
N SER A 761 -16.00 14.57 -8.83
CA SER A 761 -14.99 13.79 -8.09
C SER A 761 -13.60 14.46 -8.15
N THR A 762 -13.55 15.75 -7.80
CA THR A 762 -12.34 16.57 -7.73
C THR A 762 -12.24 17.23 -6.35
N ASP A 763 -11.11 17.85 -6.06
CA ASP A 763 -10.93 18.77 -4.93
C ASP A 763 -10.05 19.94 -5.35
N LEU A 764 -9.99 20.99 -4.52
CA LEU A 764 -9.35 22.23 -4.95
C LEU A 764 -7.83 22.04 -5.03
N SER A 765 -7.25 21.22 -4.16
CA SER A 765 -5.84 20.83 -4.27
C SER A 765 -5.52 20.18 -5.62
N GLN A 766 -6.39 19.29 -6.11
CA GLN A 766 -6.26 18.69 -7.43
C GLN A 766 -6.37 19.72 -8.56
N GLU A 767 -7.30 20.68 -8.48
CA GLU A 767 -7.41 21.76 -9.48
C GLU A 767 -6.15 22.61 -9.57
N TYR A 768 -5.56 23.00 -8.43
CA TYR A 768 -4.31 23.75 -8.40
C TYR A 768 -3.15 22.94 -8.99
N GLN A 769 -3.06 21.64 -8.69
CA GLN A 769 -2.05 20.77 -9.29
C GLN A 769 -2.25 20.58 -10.79
N LEU A 770 -3.50 20.42 -11.25
CA LEU A 770 -3.83 20.32 -12.67
C LEU A 770 -3.43 21.60 -13.40
N ALA A 771 -3.76 22.77 -12.86
CA ALA A 771 -3.32 24.04 -13.44
C ALA A 771 -1.80 24.15 -13.47
N ALA A 772 -1.11 23.77 -12.39
CA ALA A 772 0.34 23.86 -12.30
C ALA A 772 1.06 22.95 -13.30
N SER A 773 0.66 21.68 -13.35
CA SER A 773 1.24 20.67 -14.26
C SER A 773 0.88 20.88 -15.73
N THR A 774 -0.30 21.45 -16.02
CA THR A 774 -0.75 21.70 -17.40
C THR A 774 -0.11 22.95 -17.98
N PHE A 775 0.12 23.98 -17.15
CA PHE A 775 0.58 25.30 -17.59
C PHE A 775 1.98 25.66 -17.07
N ASP A 776 2.74 24.67 -16.60
CA ASP A 776 4.12 24.80 -16.13
C ASP A 776 4.29 25.88 -15.04
N LEU A 777 3.35 25.96 -14.10
CA LEU A 777 3.41 26.94 -13.01
C LEU A 777 4.32 26.46 -11.90
N SER A 778 5.24 27.33 -11.47
CA SER A 778 6.04 27.08 -10.27
C SER A 778 5.19 27.13 -9.00
N HIS A 779 5.69 26.54 -7.91
CA HIS A 779 5.04 26.64 -6.60
C HIS A 779 4.86 28.09 -6.13
N GLU A 780 5.77 29.00 -6.46
CA GLU A 780 5.61 30.44 -6.18
C GLU A 780 4.49 31.07 -7.02
N ALA A 781 4.35 30.69 -8.29
CA ALA A 781 3.23 31.13 -9.12
C ALA A 781 1.89 30.61 -8.59
N VAL A 782 1.84 29.35 -8.15
CA VAL A 782 0.66 28.73 -7.52
C VAL A 782 0.32 29.41 -6.19
N TRP A 783 1.32 29.71 -5.36
CA TRP A 783 1.15 30.47 -4.13
C TRP A 783 0.54 31.84 -4.40
N LYS A 784 1.04 32.55 -5.42
CA LYS A 784 0.52 33.85 -5.85
C LYS A 784 -0.93 33.75 -6.31
N LEU A 785 -1.29 32.75 -7.13
CA LEU A 785 -2.67 32.53 -7.56
C LEU A 785 -3.62 32.35 -6.37
N SER A 786 -3.24 31.52 -5.42
CA SER A 786 -4.02 31.30 -4.20
C SER A 786 -4.14 32.57 -3.35
N HIS A 787 -3.05 33.33 -3.19
CA HIS A 787 -3.06 34.59 -2.45
C HIS A 787 -3.92 35.67 -3.12
N ASP A 788 -3.79 35.84 -4.43
CA ASP A 788 -4.49 36.88 -5.19
C ASP A 788 -6.00 36.60 -5.28
N ALA A 789 -6.42 35.33 -5.16
CA ALA A 789 -7.83 34.97 -5.04
C ALA A 789 -8.55 35.66 -3.86
N ILE A 790 -7.81 36.06 -2.81
CA ILE A 790 -8.36 36.81 -1.68
C ILE A 790 -8.94 38.16 -2.12
N ASP A 791 -8.39 38.79 -3.16
CA ASP A 791 -8.88 40.09 -3.63
C ASP A 791 -10.24 39.98 -4.35
N CYS A 792 -10.56 38.79 -4.86
CA CYS A 792 -11.78 38.47 -5.59
C CYS A 792 -12.98 38.12 -4.69
N ILE A 793 -12.78 37.94 -3.38
CA ILE A 793 -13.86 37.56 -2.46
C ILE A 793 -14.85 38.72 -2.24
N PHE A 794 -16.10 38.40 -1.93
CA PHE A 794 -17.14 39.38 -1.63
C PHE A 794 -17.13 39.87 -0.19
N ALA A 795 -16.42 39.20 0.71
CA ALA A 795 -16.30 39.65 2.10
C ALA A 795 -15.61 41.03 2.20
N PRO A 796 -15.89 41.79 3.28
CA PRO A 796 -15.29 43.11 3.50
C PRO A 796 -13.76 43.08 3.58
N ASP A 797 -13.13 44.24 3.37
CA ASP A 797 -11.66 44.39 3.38
C ASP A 797 -11.01 43.92 4.68
N THR A 798 -11.72 43.99 5.81
CA THR A 798 -11.24 43.47 7.10
C THR A 798 -10.98 41.96 7.05
N VAL A 799 -11.86 41.20 6.39
CA VAL A 799 -11.70 39.74 6.19
C VAL A 799 -10.57 39.48 5.20
N LYS A 800 -10.49 40.26 4.10
CA LYS A 800 -9.40 40.16 3.11
C LYS A 800 -8.04 40.35 3.77
N GLN A 801 -7.89 41.38 4.62
CA GLN A 801 -6.65 41.66 5.34
C GLN A 801 -6.28 40.52 6.31
N GLN A 802 -7.26 39.96 7.04
CA GLN A 802 -7.03 38.82 7.93
C GLN A 802 -6.55 37.59 7.16
N LEU A 803 -7.15 37.28 6.01
CA LEU A 803 -6.73 36.17 5.16
C LEU A 803 -5.32 36.41 4.58
N LYS A 804 -5.01 37.63 4.11
CA LYS A 804 -3.65 37.96 3.62
C LYS A 804 -2.59 37.75 4.70
N GLN A 805 -2.85 38.17 5.93
CA GLN A 805 -1.94 37.91 7.06
C GLN A 805 -1.80 36.41 7.34
N LYS A 806 -2.90 35.66 7.26
CA LYS A 806 -2.88 34.19 7.41
C LYS A 806 -2.02 33.52 6.34
N TRP A 807 -2.08 33.97 5.09
CA TRP A 807 -1.20 33.47 4.03
C TRP A 807 0.27 33.76 4.35
N ILE A 808 0.61 34.99 4.73
CA ILE A 808 1.99 35.37 5.10
C ILE A 808 2.53 34.45 6.21
N TYR A 809 1.72 34.18 7.24
CA TYR A 809 2.09 33.28 8.33
C TYR A 809 2.28 31.82 7.90
N LEU A 810 1.47 31.34 6.96
CA LEU A 810 1.52 29.97 6.47
C LEU A 810 2.63 29.75 5.43
N LYS A 811 3.11 30.80 4.75
CA LYS A 811 4.09 30.68 3.66
C LYS A 811 5.34 29.89 4.05
N PRO A 812 6.00 30.16 5.19
CA PRO A 812 7.19 29.40 5.57
C PRO A 812 6.90 27.92 5.81
N GLN A 813 5.73 27.58 6.36
CA GLN A 813 5.36 26.19 6.68
C GLN A 813 5.19 25.35 5.41
N VAL A 814 4.56 25.93 4.39
CA VAL A 814 4.32 25.26 3.10
C VAL A 814 5.62 25.11 2.29
N PHE A 815 6.58 26.03 2.43
CA PHE A 815 7.84 26.00 1.66
C PHE A 815 9.03 25.35 2.38
N HIS A 816 9.06 25.23 3.72
CA HIS A 816 10.21 24.69 4.46
C HIS A 816 10.40 23.16 4.35
N TYR A 817 9.41 22.41 3.89
CA TYR A 817 9.49 20.94 3.79
C TYR A 817 10.49 20.41 2.74
N ARG A 818 11.30 21.25 2.07
CA ARG A 818 12.25 20.82 1.03
C ARG A 818 13.70 21.30 1.18
N GLU A 819 14.04 22.10 2.20
CA GLU A 819 15.46 22.40 2.48
C GLU A 819 16.19 21.23 3.16
N THR A 820 15.45 20.24 3.70
CA THR A 820 16.02 19.06 4.37
C THR A 820 16.23 17.85 3.47
N ASP A 821 15.72 17.86 2.23
CA ASP A 821 15.82 16.73 1.27
C ASP A 821 16.93 16.92 0.22
N SER A 822 17.77 17.94 0.37
CA SER A 822 18.88 18.25 -0.55
C SER A 822 20.26 18.26 0.10
N LEU A 823 20.43 17.49 1.19
CA LEU A 823 21.74 17.24 1.83
C LEU A 823 22.04 15.74 1.98
#